data_AF-A0A7G9YHK4-F1
#
_entry.id   AF-A0A7G9YHK4-F1
#
_cell.length_a   1.000
_cell.length_b   1.000
_cell.length_c   1.000
_cell.angle_alpha   90.00
_cell.angle_beta   90.00
_cell.angle_gamma   90.00
#
_symmetry.space_group_name_H-M   'P 1'
#
loop_
_entity.id
_entity.type
_entity.pdbx_description
1 polymer ?
#
loop_
_entity_poly.entity_id
_entity_poly.type
_entity_poly.pdbx_seq_one_letter_code
_entity_poly.pdbx_strand_id
1 'polypeptide(L)'
;MKKYTIVTMLLCIAVIGSAVPALATTTEVNITKYASDETTILTKTTVSCQWMETNLTVQGDGATEYFHQGPIFDGDPWDPAETLNLKSKGIVKGTDVKDLCELAGGMSPGDEIGIVASDGFNKRFGYENVYDPKSSQGSMVLCWYNEGTYVPDYENGMQLVFFADDHIFGNWDMHECMAPEHRYNYSGVSPSSNGLSVRDISDIAIYSNETAETTWSLELVGAINETMSKATFEEGVACHDGFSYTDSEGMIWTGIPLWYLMGRVDDATTHGSGSFNDMLAVDGYDVILTACDGYSKTFSSADLAGNDSYIVACYLNGSDLPELTDSGKPLAPLKLVGSCLSSGQMIGNIAKIVLDVGTAPVEADLTLIGDETKTYALDEIQVMPSYTAGGGFEKSTGAIVGPFNYTGVNITYLADLVGGITPSNSMKITASDGYSMTYTYEQAIGDIATYEGTTGPMTMVIAYEEDGNPILSDCGGPLRIAFVGSDSPITDGHFWCKYINKIEILGGVDDWNLTLTGAIQEIPDRSTIESCVGCHRTSWTDGSSQEWSGIPLWLLVGVVDDSMNETAKHYFNDTVAEIGYNVTVAAGDGYNKTFNSTIVTRNDELILANELNGTALTQEYSPLKLVGPDLAKSEMVGGVAEIRIPELIVRGDANHDGILTTVDAVLALRMAVGSVETDLVADMNGDGQVTSVDALVILQTVYMRSS
;
A
#
# COMPACT_ATOMS: atom_id res chain seq x y z
N MET A 1 -9.07 -24.79 -46.43
CA MET A 1 -10.40 -24.33 -46.85
C MET A 1 -11.20 -23.92 -45.62
N LYS A 2 -11.05 -22.66 -45.20
CA LYS A 2 -11.89 -21.99 -44.20
C LYS A 2 -12.47 -20.77 -44.92
N LYS A 3 -13.79 -20.61 -44.88
CA LYS A 3 -14.53 -19.54 -45.56
C LYS A 3 -14.41 -18.28 -44.71
N TYR A 4 -13.77 -17.25 -45.25
CA TYR A 4 -13.83 -15.90 -44.71
C TYR A 4 -15.12 -15.23 -45.18
N THR A 5 -15.97 -14.86 -44.23
CA THR A 5 -17.13 -14.00 -44.47
C THR A 5 -16.63 -12.56 -44.45
N ILE A 6 -16.57 -11.95 -45.63
CA ILE A 6 -16.29 -10.52 -45.82
C ILE A 6 -17.58 -9.76 -45.47
N VAL A 7 -17.55 -8.92 -44.45
CA VAL A 7 -18.57 -7.88 -44.21
C VAL A 7 -18.07 -6.61 -44.86
N THR A 8 -18.61 -6.29 -46.04
CA THR A 8 -18.37 -5.04 -46.76
C THR A 8 -19.33 -3.99 -46.22
N MET A 9 -18.84 -3.00 -45.47
CA MET A 9 -19.62 -1.82 -45.12
C MET A 9 -19.38 -0.73 -46.17
N LEU A 10 -20.36 -0.55 -47.07
CA LEU A 10 -20.42 0.57 -48.02
C LEU A 10 -20.64 1.88 -47.24
N LEU A 11 -19.67 2.79 -47.23
CA LEU A 11 -19.88 4.17 -46.83
C LEU A 11 -20.15 5.02 -48.10
N CYS A 12 -21.36 5.58 -48.18
CA CYS A 12 -21.78 6.46 -49.26
C CYS A 12 -21.00 7.78 -49.22
N ILE A 13 -20.34 8.12 -50.33
CA ILE A 13 -19.71 9.42 -50.55
C ILE A 13 -20.81 10.48 -50.70
N ALA A 14 -21.02 11.28 -49.66
CA ALA A 14 -21.62 12.61 -49.79
C ALA A 14 -20.46 13.61 -49.88
N VAL A 15 -20.23 14.14 -51.09
CA VAL A 15 -19.28 15.24 -51.31
C VAL A 15 -19.88 16.51 -50.69
N ILE A 16 -19.47 16.81 -49.46
CA ILE A 16 -19.63 18.13 -48.85
C ILE A 16 -18.22 18.70 -48.75
N GLY A 17 -17.96 19.76 -49.49
CA GLY A 17 -16.70 20.50 -49.43
C GLY A 17 -16.58 21.22 -48.10
N SER A 18 -16.05 20.55 -47.08
CA SER A 18 -15.53 21.15 -45.87
C SER A 18 -14.01 21.24 -46.02
N ALA A 19 -13.48 22.46 -45.92
CA ALA A 19 -12.05 22.67 -45.75
C ALA A 19 -11.60 21.82 -44.55
N VAL A 20 -10.71 20.86 -44.79
CA VAL A 20 -10.08 20.07 -43.75
C VAL A 20 -9.31 21.08 -42.89
N PRO A 21 -9.63 21.23 -41.59
CA PRO A 21 -8.80 22.05 -40.72
C PRO A 21 -7.39 21.46 -40.74
N ALA A 22 -6.38 22.31 -40.96
CA ALA A 22 -5.00 21.90 -40.75
C ALA A 22 -4.90 21.41 -39.30
N LEU A 23 -4.58 20.12 -39.12
CA LEU A 23 -4.32 19.56 -37.80
C LEU A 23 -3.15 20.35 -37.20
N ALA A 24 -3.30 20.79 -35.96
CA ALA A 24 -2.23 21.47 -35.25
C ALA A 24 -1.08 20.49 -34.99
N THR A 25 0.16 20.97 -35.09
CA THR A 25 1.36 20.20 -34.74
C THR A 25 1.29 19.74 -33.29
N THR A 26 1.74 18.52 -33.02
CA THR A 26 1.63 17.91 -31.69
C THR A 26 2.62 18.51 -30.69
N THR A 27 2.15 18.83 -29.49
CA THR A 27 2.97 19.34 -28.37
C THR A 27 2.99 18.38 -27.17
N GLU A 28 2.20 17.31 -27.23
CA GLU A 28 2.10 16.24 -26.25
C GLU A 28 1.91 14.89 -26.94
N VAL A 29 2.30 13.82 -26.26
CA VAL A 29 2.22 12.44 -26.75
C VAL A 29 1.53 11.56 -25.71
N ASN A 30 0.58 10.74 -26.15
CA ASN A 30 0.01 9.69 -25.33
C ASN A 30 0.89 8.44 -25.43
N ILE A 31 1.26 7.87 -24.29
CA ILE A 31 1.91 6.55 -24.24
C ILE A 31 0.89 5.56 -23.68
N THR A 32 0.50 4.56 -24.46
CA THR A 32 -0.51 3.56 -24.10
C THR A 32 0.05 2.16 -24.27
N LYS A 33 -0.02 1.33 -23.23
CA LYS A 33 0.27 -0.11 -23.29
C LYS A 33 -1.01 -0.90 -23.42
N TYR A 34 -1.10 -1.73 -24.45
CA TYR A 34 -2.22 -2.61 -24.75
C TYR A 34 -1.88 -4.06 -24.40
N ALA A 35 -2.89 -4.83 -24.01
CA ALA A 35 -2.83 -6.28 -23.89
C ALA A 35 -2.70 -6.96 -25.26
N SER A 36 -2.55 -8.28 -25.26
CA SER A 36 -2.37 -9.12 -26.46
C SER A 36 -3.56 -9.15 -27.42
N ASP A 37 -4.72 -8.62 -27.00
CA ASP A 37 -5.87 -8.37 -27.88
C ASP A 37 -5.76 -7.05 -28.68
N GLU A 38 -4.69 -6.27 -28.46
CA GLU A 38 -4.39 -4.95 -29.02
C GLU A 38 -5.47 -3.87 -28.78
N THR A 39 -6.42 -4.11 -27.87
CA THR A 39 -7.55 -3.21 -27.61
C THR A 39 -7.71 -2.85 -26.15
N THR A 40 -7.44 -3.79 -25.24
CA THR A 40 -7.50 -3.57 -23.79
C THR A 40 -6.30 -2.74 -23.36
N ILE A 41 -6.55 -1.60 -22.73
CA ILE A 41 -5.52 -0.71 -22.20
C ILE A 41 -5.08 -1.26 -20.83
N LEU A 42 -3.79 -1.60 -20.71
CA LEU A 42 -3.16 -2.00 -19.46
C LEU A 42 -2.68 -0.77 -18.67
N THR A 43 -2.02 0.16 -19.36
CA THR A 43 -1.50 1.41 -18.78
C THR A 43 -1.61 2.53 -19.80
N LYS A 44 -1.89 3.76 -19.34
CA LYS A 44 -1.87 4.95 -20.19
C LYS A 44 -1.36 6.17 -19.43
N THR A 45 -0.51 6.95 -20.10
CA THR A 45 -0.04 8.25 -19.62
C THR A 45 0.10 9.23 -20.78
N THR A 46 0.20 10.52 -20.47
CA THR A 46 0.36 11.59 -21.45
C THR A 46 1.41 12.57 -20.95
N VAL A 47 2.36 12.94 -21.81
CA VAL A 47 3.42 13.89 -21.46
C VAL A 47 3.57 14.97 -22.53
N SER A 48 3.83 16.21 -22.08
CA SER A 48 4.11 17.33 -22.98
C SER A 48 5.60 17.40 -23.33
N CYS A 49 5.94 18.06 -24.44
CA CYS A 49 7.34 18.29 -24.82
C CYS A 49 8.15 19.02 -23.73
N GLN A 50 7.52 19.99 -23.05
CA GLN A 50 8.17 20.74 -21.96
C GLN A 50 8.48 19.84 -20.76
N TRP A 51 7.55 18.92 -20.44
CA TRP A 51 7.76 17.95 -19.37
C TRP A 51 8.87 16.97 -19.74
N MET A 52 8.88 16.47 -20.99
CA MET A 52 9.92 15.56 -21.47
C MET A 52 11.31 16.20 -21.42
N GLU A 53 11.47 17.44 -21.89
CA GLU A 53 12.75 18.17 -21.84
C GLU A 53 13.25 18.40 -20.40
N THR A 54 12.34 18.57 -19.45
CA THR A 54 12.68 18.85 -18.05
C THR A 54 13.00 17.59 -17.25
N ASN A 55 12.28 16.49 -17.51
CA ASN A 55 12.29 15.30 -16.64
C ASN A 55 13.00 14.08 -17.23
N LEU A 56 13.25 14.06 -18.55
CA LEU A 56 13.91 12.95 -19.22
C LEU A 56 15.23 13.38 -19.85
N THR A 57 16.10 12.41 -20.14
CA THR A 57 17.38 12.68 -20.79
C THR A 57 17.15 13.24 -22.18
N VAL A 58 17.66 14.44 -22.44
CA VAL A 58 17.61 15.07 -23.77
C VAL A 58 18.63 14.39 -24.67
N GLN A 59 18.15 13.79 -25.76
CA GLN A 59 18.94 13.24 -26.84
C GLN A 59 19.29 14.33 -27.86
N GLY A 60 20.51 14.31 -28.37
CA GLY A 60 21.00 15.24 -29.39
C GLY A 60 21.68 16.47 -28.79
N ASP A 61 22.77 16.90 -29.42
CA ASP A 61 23.60 18.01 -28.96
C ASP A 61 23.13 19.39 -29.47
N GLY A 62 22.10 19.40 -30.33
CA GLY A 62 21.64 20.62 -31.00
C GLY A 62 22.65 21.23 -31.97
N ALA A 63 23.65 20.45 -32.44
CA ALA A 63 24.64 20.84 -33.44
C ALA A 63 24.82 19.81 -34.58
N THR A 64 24.60 18.54 -34.30
CA THR A 64 24.75 17.43 -35.24
C THR A 64 23.51 17.30 -36.13
N GLU A 65 23.71 17.17 -37.44
CA GLU A 65 22.64 16.98 -38.42
C GLU A 65 22.47 15.49 -38.74
N TYR A 66 21.23 15.00 -38.70
CA TYR A 66 20.91 13.59 -38.95
C TYR A 66 20.27 13.39 -40.33
N PHE A 67 20.50 12.24 -40.95
CA PHE A 67 19.99 11.93 -42.30
C PHE A 67 19.34 10.56 -42.37
N HIS A 68 18.23 10.45 -43.10
CA HIS A 68 17.64 9.17 -43.52
C HIS A 68 17.66 9.05 -45.05
N GLN A 69 17.38 7.88 -45.61
CA GLN A 69 17.46 7.64 -47.05
C GLN A 69 16.08 7.46 -47.72
N GLY A 70 15.89 8.16 -48.83
CA GLY A 70 14.72 7.99 -49.69
C GLY A 70 14.83 6.76 -50.60
N PRO A 71 13.78 6.46 -51.41
CA PRO A 71 13.84 5.38 -52.39
C PRO A 71 14.85 5.68 -53.50
N ILE A 72 15.52 4.63 -53.98
CA ILE A 72 16.45 4.68 -55.11
C ILE A 72 15.83 3.93 -56.28
N PHE A 73 15.78 4.59 -57.44
CA PHE A 73 15.11 4.07 -58.64
C PHE A 73 16.06 3.62 -59.74
N ASP A 74 17.34 3.97 -59.64
CA ASP A 74 18.39 3.58 -60.59
C ASP A 74 19.63 3.12 -59.81
N GLY A 75 20.07 1.88 -60.02
CA GLY A 75 21.13 1.23 -59.25
C GLY A 75 20.62 0.21 -58.22
N ASP A 76 21.46 -0.09 -57.21
CA ASP A 76 21.09 -0.96 -56.08
C ASP A 76 20.12 -0.20 -55.16
N PRO A 77 18.86 -0.66 -54.99
CA PRO A 77 17.85 0.04 -54.19
C PRO A 77 18.21 0.12 -52.70
N TRP A 78 19.11 -0.75 -52.22
CA TRP A 78 19.55 -0.76 -50.83
C TRP A 78 20.75 0.16 -50.56
N ASP A 79 21.50 0.53 -51.59
CA ASP A 79 22.69 1.41 -51.52
C ASP A 79 23.54 1.23 -50.26
N PRO A 80 24.28 0.11 -50.11
CA PRO A 80 25.10 -0.15 -48.92
C PRO A 80 26.20 0.86 -48.60
N ALA A 81 26.46 1.80 -49.51
CA ALA A 81 27.41 2.89 -49.31
C ALA A 81 26.74 4.21 -48.91
N GLU A 82 25.41 4.27 -48.91
CA GLU A 82 24.59 5.38 -48.39
C GLU A 82 24.91 6.73 -49.03
N THR A 83 25.10 6.71 -50.35
CA THR A 83 25.55 7.87 -51.12
C THR A 83 24.42 8.58 -51.87
N LEU A 84 23.25 7.95 -51.99
CA LEU A 84 22.16 8.41 -52.83
C LEU A 84 20.93 8.84 -52.01
N ASN A 85 20.24 9.88 -52.47
CA ASN A 85 18.93 10.32 -51.97
C ASN A 85 18.82 10.50 -50.44
N LEU A 86 19.89 10.95 -49.79
CA LEU A 86 19.89 11.32 -48.37
C LEU A 86 18.92 12.48 -48.12
N LYS A 87 18.21 12.40 -47.00
CA LYS A 87 17.18 13.34 -46.54
C LYS A 87 17.57 13.83 -45.15
N SER A 88 17.95 15.10 -45.06
CA SER A 88 18.17 15.73 -43.77
C SER A 88 16.92 15.63 -42.90
N LYS A 89 17.12 15.29 -41.63
CA LYS A 89 16.17 15.38 -40.53
C LYS A 89 16.40 16.67 -39.71
N GLY A 90 17.46 17.41 -40.02
CA GLY A 90 17.87 18.63 -39.36
C GLY A 90 18.73 18.39 -38.12
N ILE A 91 18.95 19.48 -37.38
CA ILE A 91 19.70 19.50 -36.13
C ILE A 91 18.69 19.38 -34.98
N VAL A 92 18.47 18.15 -34.55
CA VAL A 92 17.33 17.79 -33.70
C VAL A 92 17.72 17.53 -32.25
N LYS A 93 16.76 17.76 -31.35
CA LYS A 93 16.78 17.29 -29.96
C LYS A 93 15.47 16.61 -29.63
N GLY A 94 15.52 15.64 -28.74
CA GLY A 94 14.35 14.85 -28.40
C GLY A 94 14.51 13.99 -27.17
N THR A 95 13.62 13.03 -27.05
CA THR A 95 13.59 12.06 -25.96
C THR A 95 13.67 10.66 -26.52
N ASP A 96 14.42 9.78 -25.86
CA ASP A 96 14.52 8.38 -26.26
C ASP A 96 13.13 7.71 -26.16
N VAL A 97 12.70 7.02 -27.21
CA VAL A 97 11.43 6.28 -27.23
C VAL A 97 11.42 5.20 -26.16
N LYS A 98 12.59 4.62 -25.81
CA LYS A 98 12.72 3.70 -24.69
C LYS A 98 12.27 4.33 -23.38
N ASP A 99 12.76 5.54 -23.06
CA ASP A 99 12.41 6.24 -21.83
C ASP A 99 10.91 6.57 -21.78
N LEU A 100 10.29 6.83 -22.94
CA LEU A 100 8.85 7.02 -23.05
C LEU A 100 8.07 5.72 -22.81
N CYS A 101 8.57 4.57 -23.27
CA CYS A 101 7.96 3.28 -22.98
C CYS A 101 7.94 2.98 -21.48
N GLU A 102 9.01 3.31 -20.75
CA GLU A 102 9.09 3.07 -19.30
C GLU A 102 8.00 3.79 -18.52
N LEU A 103 7.50 4.94 -19.00
CA LEU A 103 6.39 5.66 -18.38
C LEU A 103 5.06 4.88 -18.42
N ALA A 104 4.94 3.87 -19.28
CA ALA A 104 3.76 3.01 -19.41
C ALA A 104 4.05 1.54 -19.06
N GLY A 105 5.10 1.28 -18.28
CA GLY A 105 5.47 -0.07 -17.82
C GLY A 105 6.38 -0.84 -18.78
N GLY A 106 7.00 -0.16 -19.75
CA GLY A 106 8.02 -0.71 -20.62
C GLY A 106 7.53 -1.76 -21.62
N MET A 107 8.45 -2.20 -22.48
CA MET A 107 8.25 -3.32 -23.39
C MET A 107 8.96 -4.58 -22.86
N SER A 108 8.46 -5.76 -23.23
CA SER A 108 9.11 -7.05 -23.05
C SER A 108 9.59 -7.64 -24.38
N PRO A 109 10.57 -8.57 -24.39
CA PRO A 109 10.96 -9.28 -25.60
C PRO A 109 9.77 -9.95 -26.29
N GLY A 110 9.56 -9.64 -27.58
CA GLY A 110 8.40 -10.08 -28.36
C GLY A 110 7.27 -9.06 -28.47
N ASP A 111 7.28 -7.98 -27.69
CA ASP A 111 6.33 -6.87 -27.84
C ASP A 111 6.66 -6.01 -29.06
N GLU A 112 5.65 -5.33 -29.60
CA GLU A 112 5.81 -4.33 -30.65
C GLU A 112 5.49 -2.93 -30.12
N ILE A 113 6.09 -1.90 -30.72
CA ILE A 113 5.71 -0.50 -30.51
C ILE A 113 5.16 0.11 -31.79
N GLY A 114 4.01 0.78 -31.69
CA GLY A 114 3.44 1.64 -32.72
C GLY A 114 3.79 3.10 -32.48
N ILE A 115 4.38 3.75 -33.49
CA ILE A 115 4.59 5.19 -33.54
C ILE A 115 3.51 5.79 -34.44
N VAL A 116 2.60 6.58 -33.88
CA VAL A 116 1.35 6.99 -34.51
C VAL A 116 1.28 8.50 -34.63
N ALA A 117 1.05 8.98 -35.85
CA ALA A 117 0.79 10.36 -36.18
C ALA A 117 -0.66 10.75 -35.91
N SER A 118 -0.90 12.04 -35.69
CA SER A 118 -2.23 12.63 -35.49
C SER A 118 -3.20 12.43 -36.66
N ASP A 119 -2.70 12.12 -37.87
CA ASP A 119 -3.50 11.77 -39.05
C ASP A 119 -3.81 10.27 -39.17
N GLY A 120 -3.36 9.47 -38.20
CA GLY A 120 -3.51 8.01 -38.15
C GLY A 120 -2.42 7.23 -38.88
N PHE A 121 -1.48 7.89 -39.58
CA PHE A 121 -0.32 7.20 -40.15
C PHE A 121 0.55 6.60 -39.04
N ASN A 122 0.98 5.36 -39.20
CA ASN A 122 1.79 4.70 -38.18
C ASN A 122 2.83 3.75 -38.75
N LYS A 123 3.82 3.42 -37.90
CA LYS A 123 4.83 2.40 -38.10
C LYS A 123 4.98 1.55 -36.84
N ARG A 124 5.23 0.25 -37.03
CA ARG A 124 5.52 -0.68 -35.95
C ARG A 124 6.97 -1.13 -35.95
N PHE A 125 7.53 -1.31 -34.77
CA PHE A 125 8.90 -1.76 -34.52
C PHE A 125 8.91 -2.82 -33.42
N GLY A 126 9.88 -3.74 -33.46
CA GLY A 126 10.04 -4.77 -32.43
C GLY A 126 10.81 -4.27 -31.22
N TYR A 127 10.74 -5.02 -30.12
CA TYR A 127 11.47 -4.76 -28.88
C TYR A 127 12.96 -4.42 -29.10
N GLU A 128 13.66 -5.16 -29.96
CA GLU A 128 15.09 -4.98 -30.20
C GLU A 128 15.40 -3.62 -30.83
N ASN A 129 14.49 -3.05 -31.63
CA ASN A 129 14.71 -1.74 -32.23
C ASN A 129 14.68 -0.60 -31.20
N VAL A 130 14.03 -0.80 -30.05
CA VAL A 130 13.89 0.19 -28.97
C VAL A 130 14.89 -0.07 -27.85
N TYR A 131 15.02 -1.32 -27.40
CA TYR A 131 15.77 -1.67 -26.19
C TYR A 131 17.20 -2.18 -26.46
N ASP A 132 17.49 -2.67 -27.67
CA ASP A 132 18.82 -3.16 -28.09
C ASP A 132 19.19 -2.68 -29.51
N PRO A 133 19.14 -1.36 -29.79
CA PRO A 133 19.40 -0.87 -31.13
C PRO A 133 20.87 -1.07 -31.52
N LYS A 134 21.10 -1.59 -32.73
CA LYS A 134 22.44 -1.62 -33.32
C LYS A 134 22.95 -0.20 -33.54
N SER A 135 24.26 0.02 -33.47
CA SER A 135 24.90 1.33 -33.68
C SER A 135 24.56 1.98 -35.03
N SER A 136 24.38 1.19 -36.08
CA SER A 136 23.95 1.65 -37.41
C SER A 136 22.50 2.15 -37.44
N GLN A 137 21.68 1.83 -36.44
CA GLN A 137 20.36 2.43 -36.24
C GLN A 137 20.42 3.55 -35.20
N GLY A 138 21.09 3.28 -34.09
CA GLY A 138 21.06 4.10 -32.88
C GLY A 138 19.68 4.15 -32.22
N SER A 139 19.58 4.97 -31.18
CA SER A 139 18.32 5.19 -30.46
C SER A 139 17.23 5.72 -31.38
N MET A 140 16.01 5.26 -31.13
CA MET A 140 14.79 5.86 -31.67
C MET A 140 14.44 7.08 -30.82
N VAL A 141 14.45 8.27 -31.41
CA VAL A 141 14.25 9.53 -30.68
C VAL A 141 13.00 10.25 -31.17
N LEU A 142 12.09 10.55 -30.25
CA LEU A 142 10.97 11.47 -30.47
C LEU A 142 11.48 12.90 -30.40
N CYS A 143 11.74 13.51 -31.55
CA CYS A 143 12.29 14.85 -31.65
C CYS A 143 11.18 15.90 -31.54
N TRP A 144 11.32 16.81 -30.56
CA TRP A 144 10.40 17.94 -30.32
C TRP A 144 11.06 19.30 -30.63
N TYR A 145 12.31 19.30 -31.06
CA TYR A 145 13.09 20.47 -31.46
C TYR A 145 13.87 20.22 -32.75
N ASN A 146 13.96 21.24 -33.61
CA ASN A 146 14.79 21.24 -34.82
C ASN A 146 15.29 22.64 -35.18
N GLU A 147 16.59 22.78 -35.43
CA GLU A 147 17.23 24.01 -35.97
C GLU A 147 16.80 25.32 -35.28
N GLY A 148 16.76 25.31 -33.94
CA GLY A 148 16.41 26.50 -33.14
C GLY A 148 14.92 26.66 -32.85
N THR A 149 14.08 25.74 -33.33
CA THR A 149 12.62 25.82 -33.23
C THR A 149 12.07 24.62 -32.46
N TYR A 150 11.12 24.86 -31.57
CA TYR A 150 10.39 23.83 -30.82
C TYR A 150 9.03 23.58 -31.46
N VAL A 151 8.41 22.42 -31.22
CA VAL A 151 6.96 22.28 -31.43
C VAL A 151 6.20 23.33 -30.61
N PRO A 152 5.12 23.95 -31.12
CA PRO A 152 4.43 23.65 -32.38
C PRO A 152 5.05 24.27 -33.64
N ASP A 153 6.06 25.13 -33.52
CA ASP A 153 6.66 25.85 -34.66
C ASP A 153 7.61 24.97 -35.51
N TYR A 154 8.01 23.82 -34.99
CA TYR A 154 8.68 22.78 -35.77
C TYR A 154 7.71 22.22 -36.82
N GLU A 155 7.95 22.54 -38.11
CA GLU A 155 7.05 22.25 -39.25
C GLU A 155 6.60 20.78 -39.36
N ASN A 156 7.42 19.83 -38.90
CA ASN A 156 7.11 18.40 -38.94
C ASN A 156 6.42 17.89 -37.67
N GLY A 157 6.08 18.77 -36.73
CA GLY A 157 5.61 18.40 -35.39
C GLY A 157 6.64 17.54 -34.65
N MET A 158 6.18 16.78 -33.66
CA MET A 158 7.05 15.76 -33.05
C MET A 158 7.35 14.66 -34.07
N GLN A 159 8.63 14.38 -34.30
CA GLN A 159 9.09 13.51 -35.39
C GLN A 159 10.01 12.40 -34.87
N LEU A 160 9.82 11.18 -35.35
CA LEU A 160 10.73 10.06 -35.07
C LEU A 160 12.00 10.20 -35.90
N VAL A 161 13.16 10.18 -35.24
CA VAL A 161 14.48 10.19 -35.87
C VAL A 161 15.36 9.10 -35.25
N PHE A 162 16.01 8.31 -36.09
CA PHE A 162 17.02 7.32 -35.70
C PHE A 162 18.39 7.99 -35.56
N PHE A 163 19.00 7.87 -34.37
CA PHE A 163 20.25 8.53 -34.02
C PHE A 163 21.46 7.61 -34.27
N ALA A 164 21.64 7.17 -35.52
CA ALA A 164 22.77 6.34 -35.92
C ALA A 164 24.12 6.99 -35.54
N ASP A 165 25.11 6.18 -35.21
CA ASP A 165 26.43 6.63 -34.71
C ASP A 165 27.18 7.51 -35.73
N ASP A 166 27.01 7.24 -37.03
CA ASP A 166 27.57 8.04 -38.12
C ASP A 166 26.58 9.09 -38.68
N HIS A 167 25.44 9.23 -38.00
CA HIS A 167 24.37 10.20 -38.25
C HIS A 167 23.60 9.98 -39.56
N ILE A 168 23.79 8.83 -40.21
CA ILE A 168 23.04 8.40 -41.39
C ILE A 168 22.34 7.09 -41.03
N PHE A 169 21.02 7.05 -41.17
CA PHE A 169 20.28 5.79 -41.11
C PHE A 169 19.79 5.45 -42.51
N GLY A 170 20.57 4.66 -43.25
CA GLY A 170 20.29 4.35 -44.65
C GLY A 170 19.33 3.18 -44.87
N ASN A 171 19.07 2.87 -46.14
CA ASN A 171 18.26 1.72 -46.51
C ASN A 171 18.94 0.41 -46.11
N TRP A 172 20.28 0.34 -46.20
CA TRP A 172 21.06 -0.81 -45.79
C TRP A 172 21.09 -0.99 -44.27
N ASP A 173 21.19 0.08 -43.48
CA ASP A 173 21.05 -0.02 -42.03
C ASP A 173 19.68 -0.56 -41.63
N MET A 174 18.60 -0.07 -42.26
CA MET A 174 17.26 -0.61 -42.06
C MET A 174 17.20 -2.10 -42.40
N HIS A 175 17.89 -2.54 -43.47
CA HIS A 175 18.00 -3.96 -43.83
C HIS A 175 18.68 -4.78 -42.73
N GLU A 176 19.76 -4.28 -42.15
CA GLU A 176 20.56 -5.01 -41.16
C GLU A 176 20.01 -4.95 -39.74
N CYS A 177 19.26 -3.89 -39.39
CA CYS A 177 18.79 -3.65 -38.02
C CYS A 177 17.35 -4.10 -37.77
N MET A 178 16.51 -4.23 -38.81
CA MET A 178 15.09 -4.50 -38.64
C MET A 178 14.68 -5.85 -39.22
N ALA A 179 13.76 -6.52 -38.54
CA ALA A 179 13.05 -7.67 -39.08
C ALA A 179 12.26 -7.26 -40.35
N PRO A 180 12.13 -8.12 -41.37
CA PRO A 180 11.48 -7.78 -42.65
C PRO A 180 10.12 -7.09 -42.55
N GLU A 181 9.32 -7.44 -41.55
CA GLU A 181 8.00 -6.90 -41.22
C GLU A 181 8.00 -5.43 -40.79
N HIS A 182 9.11 -4.95 -40.20
CA HIS A 182 9.27 -3.57 -39.76
C HIS A 182 9.94 -2.68 -40.81
N ARG A 183 10.43 -3.25 -41.91
CA ARG A 183 11.07 -2.50 -43.00
C ARG A 183 10.03 -1.76 -43.83
N TYR A 184 10.35 -0.54 -44.24
CA TYR A 184 9.47 0.25 -45.09
C TYR A 184 9.89 0.24 -46.56
N ASN A 185 8.91 -0.01 -47.43
CA ASN A 185 9.05 0.14 -48.87
C ASN A 185 8.10 1.24 -49.39
N TYR A 186 8.68 2.29 -49.95
CA TYR A 186 7.96 3.31 -50.70
C TYR A 186 7.20 2.68 -51.87
N SER A 187 5.92 3.02 -52.00
CA SER A 187 4.98 2.42 -52.97
C SER A 187 4.92 0.89 -52.91
N GLY A 188 5.32 0.28 -51.79
CA GLY A 188 5.34 -1.16 -51.59
C GLY A 188 6.48 -1.90 -52.29
N VAL A 189 7.44 -1.20 -52.92
CA VAL A 189 8.49 -1.84 -53.75
C VAL A 189 9.90 -1.38 -53.41
N SER A 190 10.12 -0.09 -53.18
CA SER A 190 11.47 0.47 -53.03
C SER A 190 11.78 0.76 -51.55
N PRO A 191 12.85 0.20 -50.96
CA PRO A 191 13.28 0.51 -49.60
C PRO A 191 13.40 2.02 -49.37
N SER A 192 12.96 2.49 -48.21
CA SER A 192 13.18 3.87 -47.79
C SER A 192 13.15 4.00 -46.28
N SER A 193 14.31 4.13 -45.63
CA SER A 193 14.38 4.41 -44.19
C SER A 193 13.71 5.74 -43.83
N ASN A 194 13.74 6.75 -44.73
CA ASN A 194 13.05 8.02 -44.53
C ASN A 194 11.52 7.86 -44.36
N GLY A 195 10.91 6.79 -44.90
CA GLY A 195 9.49 6.52 -44.71
C GLY A 195 9.13 5.94 -43.33
N LEU A 196 10.14 5.62 -42.51
CA LEU A 196 9.97 5.25 -41.10
C LEU A 196 9.92 6.48 -40.18
N SER A 197 10.37 7.65 -40.64
CA SER A 197 10.34 8.90 -39.87
C SER A 197 8.93 9.49 -39.83
N VAL A 198 8.12 8.97 -38.89
CA VAL A 198 6.76 9.46 -38.60
C VAL A 198 6.82 10.89 -38.08
N ARG A 199 5.89 11.74 -38.52
CA ARG A 199 5.76 13.16 -38.18
C ARG A 199 4.45 13.42 -37.47
N ASP A 200 4.32 14.57 -36.80
CA ASP A 200 3.13 14.94 -36.02
C ASP A 200 2.67 13.82 -35.08
N ILE A 201 3.62 13.16 -34.41
CA ILE A 201 3.37 12.00 -33.54
C ILE A 201 2.48 12.43 -32.38
N SER A 202 1.35 11.75 -32.23
CA SER A 202 0.38 11.96 -31.13
C SER A 202 0.36 10.80 -30.16
N ASP A 203 0.68 9.58 -30.61
CA ASP A 203 0.60 8.39 -29.77
C ASP A 203 1.80 7.46 -29.96
N ILE A 204 2.26 6.90 -28.84
CA ILE A 204 3.17 5.77 -28.74
C ILE A 204 2.36 4.62 -28.13
N ALA A 205 2.17 3.55 -28.90
CA ALA A 205 1.36 2.40 -28.53
C ALA A 205 2.23 1.16 -28.32
N ILE A 206 2.34 0.65 -27.09
CA ILE A 206 3.02 -0.62 -26.81
C ILE A 206 2.00 -1.75 -26.96
N TYR A 207 2.25 -2.70 -27.85
CA TYR A 207 1.44 -3.90 -28.04
C TYR A 207 2.14 -5.07 -27.34
N SER A 208 1.67 -5.36 -26.13
CA SER A 208 2.28 -6.39 -25.30
C SER A 208 1.72 -7.79 -25.57
N ASN A 209 2.48 -8.81 -25.24
CA ASN A 209 1.98 -10.19 -25.22
C ASN A 209 1.23 -10.55 -23.91
N GLU A 210 1.03 -9.59 -23.01
CA GLU A 210 0.30 -9.78 -21.75
C GLU A 210 -1.18 -10.03 -22.04
N THR A 211 -1.78 -11.04 -21.43
CA THR A 211 -3.22 -11.31 -21.61
C THR A 211 -4.02 -10.30 -20.80
N ALA A 212 -5.08 -9.75 -21.39
CA ALA A 212 -6.03 -8.94 -20.63
C ALA A 212 -6.63 -9.81 -19.52
N GLU A 213 -6.42 -9.43 -18.26
CA GLU A 213 -7.10 -10.11 -17.17
C GLU A 213 -8.62 -9.91 -17.32
N THR A 214 -9.38 -11.01 -17.23
CA THR A 214 -10.84 -10.96 -17.26
C THR A 214 -11.34 -10.30 -15.98
N THR A 215 -11.57 -8.99 -16.04
CA THR A 215 -12.07 -8.18 -14.93
C THR A 215 -13.58 -8.36 -14.80
N TRP A 216 -13.99 -9.42 -14.10
CA TRP A 216 -15.36 -9.52 -13.61
C TRP A 216 -15.43 -9.08 -12.14
N SER A 217 -16.62 -8.64 -11.74
CA SER A 217 -16.96 -8.39 -10.34
C SER A 217 -18.25 -9.10 -9.98
N LEU A 218 -18.40 -9.42 -8.70
CA LEU A 218 -19.58 -10.02 -8.11
C LEU A 218 -20.23 -9.00 -7.17
N GLU A 219 -21.48 -8.64 -7.45
CA GLU A 219 -22.27 -7.81 -6.53
C GLU A 219 -22.86 -8.68 -5.42
N LEU A 220 -22.55 -8.37 -4.17
CA LEU A 220 -23.17 -8.94 -2.98
C LEU A 220 -24.07 -7.87 -2.34
N VAL A 221 -25.33 -8.18 -2.15
CA VAL A 221 -26.34 -7.24 -1.61
C VAL A 221 -27.07 -7.92 -0.46
N GLY A 222 -27.11 -7.28 0.70
CA GLY A 222 -27.85 -7.78 1.85
C GLY A 222 -28.10 -6.68 2.86
N ALA A 223 -27.75 -6.94 4.12
CA ALA A 223 -27.77 -5.95 5.19
C ALA A 223 -26.81 -4.79 4.89
N ILE A 224 -25.68 -5.08 4.26
CA ILE A 224 -24.74 -4.15 3.62
C ILE A 224 -24.49 -4.59 2.16
N ASN A 225 -23.82 -3.75 1.37
CA ASN A 225 -23.50 -4.06 -0.03
C ASN A 225 -21.98 -4.11 -0.23
N GLU A 226 -21.52 -5.09 -1.00
CA GLU A 226 -20.11 -5.25 -1.37
C GLU A 226 -20.01 -5.52 -2.88
N THR A 227 -19.01 -4.93 -3.54
CA THR A 227 -18.60 -5.32 -4.89
C THR A 227 -17.27 -6.04 -4.80
N MET A 228 -17.28 -7.34 -5.04
CA MET A 228 -16.11 -8.20 -4.95
C MET A 228 -15.42 -8.33 -6.32
N SER A 229 -14.12 -8.07 -6.38
CA SER A 229 -13.32 -8.25 -7.61
C SER A 229 -12.98 -9.73 -7.85
N LYS A 230 -12.61 -10.09 -9.10
CA LYS A 230 -12.04 -11.43 -9.41
C LYS A 230 -10.90 -11.79 -8.45
N ALA A 231 -9.93 -10.90 -8.26
CA ALA A 231 -8.78 -11.14 -7.39
C ALA A 231 -9.20 -11.41 -5.94
N THR A 232 -10.08 -10.59 -5.38
CA THR A 232 -10.62 -10.77 -4.01
C THR A 232 -11.36 -12.10 -3.86
N PHE A 233 -12.12 -12.52 -4.88
CA PHE A 233 -12.78 -13.82 -4.89
C PHE A 233 -11.75 -14.96 -4.92
N GLU A 234 -10.73 -14.88 -5.75
CA GLU A 234 -9.69 -15.91 -5.86
C GLU A 234 -8.82 -16.00 -4.60
N GLU A 235 -8.55 -14.88 -3.92
CA GLU A 235 -7.95 -14.86 -2.58
C GLU A 235 -8.82 -15.63 -1.57
N GLY A 236 -10.14 -15.41 -1.59
CA GLY A 236 -11.08 -16.17 -0.77
C GLY A 236 -11.03 -17.68 -1.05
N VAL A 237 -10.87 -18.08 -2.32
CA VAL A 237 -10.66 -19.50 -2.68
C VAL A 237 -9.38 -20.05 -2.06
N ALA A 238 -8.29 -19.28 -2.08
CA ALA A 238 -6.99 -19.68 -1.54
C ALA A 238 -6.97 -19.74 0.00
N CYS A 239 -7.68 -18.83 0.68
CA CYS A 239 -7.74 -18.76 2.15
C CYS A 239 -8.45 -19.94 2.81
N HIS A 240 -9.26 -20.72 2.07
CA HIS A 240 -10.07 -21.80 2.61
C HIS A 240 -9.75 -23.19 2.02
N ASP A 241 -8.50 -23.41 1.59
CA ASP A 241 -8.02 -24.67 1.00
C ASP A 241 -8.82 -25.14 -0.24
N GLY A 242 -9.52 -24.21 -0.93
CA GLY A 242 -10.24 -24.45 -2.19
C GLY A 242 -11.34 -25.52 -2.09
N PHE A 243 -12.57 -25.11 -1.77
CA PHE A 243 -13.71 -26.03 -1.81
C PHE A 243 -13.97 -26.49 -3.24
N SER A 244 -14.22 -27.79 -3.39
CA SER A 244 -14.44 -28.38 -4.71
C SER A 244 -15.60 -29.37 -4.75
N TYR A 245 -16.21 -29.46 -5.93
CA TYR A 245 -17.24 -30.42 -6.28
C TYR A 245 -16.82 -31.18 -7.54
N THR A 246 -16.83 -32.52 -7.47
CA THR A 246 -16.63 -33.37 -8.64
C THR A 246 -17.98 -33.83 -9.18
N ASP A 247 -18.27 -33.51 -10.43
CA ASP A 247 -19.53 -33.93 -11.06
C ASP A 247 -19.49 -35.39 -11.55
N SER A 248 -20.62 -35.87 -12.09
CA SER A 248 -20.74 -37.24 -12.58
C SER A 248 -19.86 -37.57 -13.79
N GLU A 249 -19.30 -36.56 -14.46
CA GLU A 249 -18.40 -36.70 -15.60
C GLU A 249 -16.92 -36.66 -15.17
N GLY A 250 -16.66 -36.45 -13.87
CA GLY A 250 -15.33 -36.38 -13.30
C GLY A 250 -14.67 -35.01 -13.40
N MET A 251 -15.44 -33.97 -13.74
CA MET A 251 -14.93 -32.60 -13.80
C MET A 251 -14.91 -32.00 -12.40
N ILE A 252 -13.82 -31.30 -12.08
CA ILE A 252 -13.59 -30.69 -10.76
C ILE A 252 -13.91 -29.20 -10.86
N TRP A 253 -14.90 -28.77 -10.09
CA TRP A 253 -15.30 -27.38 -9.97
C TRP A 253 -14.79 -26.83 -8.65
N THR A 254 -14.06 -25.71 -8.66
CA THR A 254 -13.43 -25.13 -7.46
C THR A 254 -13.87 -23.69 -7.25
N GLY A 255 -14.15 -23.32 -5.99
CA GLY A 255 -14.51 -21.95 -5.60
C GLY A 255 -14.83 -21.79 -4.12
N ILE A 256 -15.74 -20.87 -3.80
CA ILE A 256 -16.14 -20.50 -2.43
C ILE A 256 -17.54 -21.06 -2.11
N PRO A 257 -17.77 -21.68 -0.93
CA PRO A 257 -19.11 -22.00 -0.46
C PRO A 257 -20.01 -20.76 -0.37
N LEU A 258 -21.25 -20.87 -0.84
CA LEU A 258 -22.19 -19.76 -0.94
C LEU A 258 -22.43 -19.08 0.42
N TRP A 259 -22.41 -19.83 1.52
CA TRP A 259 -22.62 -19.29 2.86
C TRP A 259 -21.50 -18.36 3.34
N TYR A 260 -20.26 -18.53 2.87
CA TYR A 260 -19.19 -17.55 3.14
C TYR A 260 -19.46 -16.22 2.43
N LEU A 261 -20.00 -16.26 1.20
CA LEU A 261 -20.38 -15.05 0.46
C LEU A 261 -21.59 -14.37 1.10
N MET A 262 -22.52 -15.14 1.68
CA MET A 262 -23.64 -14.60 2.46
C MET A 262 -23.13 -13.86 3.70
N GLY A 263 -22.19 -14.46 4.46
CA GLY A 263 -21.60 -13.86 5.67
C GLY A 263 -20.81 -12.57 5.43
N ARG A 264 -20.58 -12.18 4.18
CA ARG A 264 -19.99 -10.87 3.88
C ARG A 264 -21.00 -9.74 3.95
N VAL A 265 -22.28 -10.04 3.82
CA VAL A 265 -23.35 -9.04 3.64
C VAL A 265 -24.63 -9.34 4.42
N ASP A 266 -24.65 -10.34 5.30
CA ASP A 266 -25.83 -10.68 6.11
C ASP A 266 -25.94 -9.81 7.38
N ASP A 267 -24.85 -9.21 7.85
CA ASP A 267 -24.80 -8.09 8.78
C ASP A 267 -23.59 -7.15 8.54
N ALA A 268 -23.18 -6.34 9.52
CA ALA A 268 -22.05 -5.41 9.40
C ALA A 268 -20.66 -6.09 9.49
N THR A 269 -20.61 -7.37 9.90
CA THR A 269 -19.39 -8.14 10.15
C THR A 269 -18.93 -8.85 8.88
N THR A 270 -18.15 -8.17 8.03
CA THR A 270 -17.81 -8.66 6.68
C THR A 270 -16.86 -9.85 6.61
N HIS A 271 -16.07 -10.15 7.66
CA HIS A 271 -15.03 -11.19 7.62
C HIS A 271 -14.58 -11.64 9.02
N GLY A 272 -13.97 -12.83 9.12
CA GLY A 272 -13.41 -13.38 10.36
C GLY A 272 -14.35 -14.33 11.11
N SER A 273 -13.94 -14.74 12.32
CA SER A 273 -14.73 -15.66 13.14
C SER A 273 -16.07 -15.04 13.53
N GLY A 274 -17.18 -15.67 13.14
CA GLY A 274 -18.53 -15.17 13.41
C GLY A 274 -19.07 -14.18 12.38
N SER A 275 -18.43 -14.03 11.22
CA SER A 275 -18.92 -13.19 10.11
C SER A 275 -20.24 -13.69 9.50
N PHE A 276 -20.49 -15.00 9.52
CA PHE A 276 -21.80 -15.52 9.11
C PHE A 276 -22.80 -15.44 10.26
N ASN A 277 -23.93 -14.76 10.04
CA ASN A 277 -24.97 -14.60 11.04
C ASN A 277 -25.88 -15.84 11.10
N ASP A 278 -25.44 -16.85 11.86
CA ASP A 278 -26.17 -18.11 12.05
C ASP A 278 -27.63 -17.90 12.51
N MET A 279 -27.87 -16.91 13.38
CA MET A 279 -29.20 -16.63 13.93
C MET A 279 -30.13 -16.06 12.86
N LEU A 280 -29.65 -15.10 12.06
CA LEU A 280 -30.42 -14.54 10.94
C LEU A 280 -30.71 -15.60 9.87
N ALA A 281 -29.74 -16.48 9.59
CA ALA A 281 -29.93 -17.57 8.64
C ALA A 281 -30.98 -18.58 9.11
N VAL A 282 -31.06 -18.85 10.42
CA VAL A 282 -32.09 -19.69 11.06
C VAL A 282 -33.47 -19.02 11.04
N ASP A 283 -33.54 -17.71 11.26
CA ASP A 283 -34.80 -16.94 11.19
C ASP A 283 -35.40 -16.96 9.77
N GLY A 284 -34.54 -17.08 8.75
CA GLY A 284 -34.93 -17.42 7.38
C GLY A 284 -35.07 -16.20 6.47
N TYR A 285 -34.39 -16.23 5.33
CA TYR A 285 -34.50 -15.25 4.25
C TYR A 285 -34.21 -15.89 2.88
N ASP A 286 -34.64 -15.22 1.81
CA ASP A 286 -34.38 -15.66 0.44
C ASP A 286 -32.98 -15.22 -0.01
N VAL A 287 -32.26 -16.11 -0.71
CA VAL A 287 -30.96 -15.84 -1.33
C VAL A 287 -31.12 -15.96 -2.85
N ILE A 288 -30.95 -14.86 -3.56
CA ILE A 288 -31.23 -14.73 -4.99
C ILE A 288 -29.92 -14.58 -5.75
N LEU A 289 -29.56 -15.59 -6.54
CA LEU A 289 -28.43 -15.53 -7.47
C LEU A 289 -28.93 -15.07 -8.84
N THR A 290 -28.30 -14.05 -9.40
CA THR A 290 -28.65 -13.46 -10.70
C THR A 290 -27.46 -13.49 -11.65
N ALA A 291 -27.69 -13.98 -12.86
CA ALA A 291 -26.72 -14.03 -13.93
C ALA A 291 -26.66 -12.73 -14.74
N CYS A 292 -25.57 -12.50 -15.49
CA CYS A 292 -25.41 -11.29 -16.33
C CYS A 292 -26.54 -11.10 -17.36
N ASP A 293 -27.22 -12.19 -17.76
CA ASP A 293 -28.35 -12.15 -18.69
C ASP A 293 -29.70 -11.90 -18.00
N GLY A 294 -29.70 -11.69 -16.68
CA GLY A 294 -30.87 -11.43 -15.85
C GLY A 294 -31.61 -12.68 -15.39
N TYR A 295 -31.17 -13.89 -15.76
CA TYR A 295 -31.75 -15.13 -15.22
C TYR A 295 -31.39 -15.29 -13.74
N SER A 296 -32.35 -15.71 -12.92
CA SER A 296 -32.13 -15.85 -11.48
C SER A 296 -32.68 -17.13 -10.86
N LYS A 297 -32.13 -17.49 -9.70
CA LYS A 297 -32.56 -18.60 -8.84
C LYS A 297 -32.59 -18.17 -7.38
N THR A 298 -33.65 -18.58 -6.69
CA THR A 298 -33.84 -18.31 -5.26
C THR A 298 -33.62 -19.57 -4.44
N PHE A 299 -32.93 -19.42 -3.31
CA PHE A 299 -32.60 -20.44 -2.32
C PHE A 299 -33.02 -19.95 -0.93
N SER A 300 -33.20 -20.86 0.02
CA SER A 300 -33.49 -20.52 1.41
C SER A 300 -32.18 -20.42 2.21
N SER A 301 -32.00 -19.37 3.01
CA SER A 301 -30.86 -19.24 3.93
C SER A 301 -30.69 -20.45 4.84
N ALA A 302 -31.78 -21.08 5.26
CA ALA A 302 -31.77 -22.25 6.13
C ALA A 302 -31.16 -23.50 5.47
N ASP A 303 -31.24 -23.62 4.13
CA ASP A 303 -30.62 -24.72 3.38
C ASP A 303 -29.12 -24.49 3.15
N LEU A 304 -28.71 -23.22 3.17
CA LEU A 304 -27.36 -22.75 2.87
C LEU A 304 -26.49 -22.61 4.11
N ALA A 305 -27.07 -22.33 5.28
CA ALA A 305 -26.36 -22.08 6.53
C ALA A 305 -25.33 -23.18 6.86
N GLY A 306 -24.05 -22.81 6.88
CA GLY A 306 -22.92 -23.71 7.16
C GLY A 306 -22.80 -24.89 6.18
N ASN A 307 -23.35 -24.77 4.96
CA ASN A 307 -23.41 -25.87 4.01
C ASN A 307 -22.36 -25.74 2.89
N ASP A 308 -21.27 -26.47 3.06
CA ASP A 308 -20.14 -26.51 2.12
C ASP A 308 -20.47 -27.19 0.77
N SER A 309 -21.67 -27.74 0.61
CA SER A 309 -22.08 -28.41 -0.63
C SER A 309 -22.64 -27.46 -1.70
N TYR A 310 -22.82 -26.17 -1.41
CA TYR A 310 -23.22 -25.15 -2.37
C TYR A 310 -22.01 -24.28 -2.71
N ILE A 311 -21.33 -24.54 -3.82
CA ILE A 311 -20.07 -23.88 -4.18
C ILE A 311 -20.31 -22.94 -5.35
N VAL A 312 -19.93 -21.68 -5.19
CA VAL A 312 -19.81 -20.71 -6.29
C VAL A 312 -18.41 -20.90 -6.88
N ALA A 313 -18.31 -21.63 -7.98
CA ALA A 313 -17.07 -22.00 -8.64
C ALA A 313 -16.59 -20.91 -9.62
N CYS A 314 -15.29 -20.64 -9.60
CA CYS A 314 -14.58 -19.80 -10.57
C CYS A 314 -13.60 -20.62 -11.44
N TYR A 315 -13.31 -21.87 -11.06
CA TYR A 315 -12.44 -22.77 -11.82
C TYR A 315 -13.11 -24.09 -12.20
N LEU A 316 -12.74 -24.59 -13.38
CA LEU A 316 -13.06 -25.91 -13.92
C LEU A 316 -11.75 -26.63 -14.27
N ASN A 317 -11.48 -27.75 -13.60
CA ASN A 317 -10.23 -28.52 -13.71
C ASN A 317 -8.97 -27.67 -13.50
N GLY A 318 -9.03 -26.67 -12.64
CA GLY A 318 -7.90 -25.78 -12.31
C GLY A 318 -7.64 -24.67 -13.34
N SER A 319 -8.55 -24.46 -14.29
CA SER A 319 -8.53 -23.31 -15.21
C SER A 319 -9.80 -22.49 -15.08
N ASP A 320 -9.76 -21.22 -15.51
CA ASP A 320 -10.93 -20.34 -15.58
C ASP A 320 -12.12 -21.04 -16.26
N LEU A 321 -13.34 -20.70 -15.82
CA LEU A 321 -14.53 -21.22 -16.47
C LEU A 321 -14.56 -20.82 -17.95
N PRO A 322 -14.93 -21.73 -18.87
CA PRO A 322 -15.15 -21.35 -20.26
C PRO A 322 -16.33 -20.39 -20.36
N GLU A 323 -16.26 -19.42 -21.27
CA GLU A 323 -17.33 -18.44 -21.50
C GLU A 323 -18.69 -19.08 -21.77
N LEU A 324 -18.69 -20.18 -22.52
CA LEU A 324 -19.90 -20.90 -22.94
C LEU A 324 -19.81 -22.38 -22.58
N THR A 325 -20.96 -22.96 -22.24
CA THR A 325 -21.15 -24.42 -22.22
C THR A 325 -21.08 -25.02 -23.63
N ASP A 326 -20.95 -26.34 -23.75
CA ASP A 326 -21.05 -27.08 -25.03
C ASP A 326 -22.35 -26.81 -25.80
N SER A 327 -23.41 -26.42 -25.08
CA SER A 327 -24.71 -26.05 -25.64
C SER A 327 -24.82 -24.58 -26.08
N GLY A 328 -23.73 -23.80 -25.96
CA GLY A 328 -23.65 -22.39 -26.34
C GLY A 328 -24.27 -21.42 -25.33
N LYS A 329 -24.59 -21.87 -24.10
CA LYS A 329 -25.11 -21.00 -23.03
C LYS A 329 -23.96 -20.35 -22.24
N PRO A 330 -24.08 -19.07 -21.82
CA PRO A 330 -23.12 -18.43 -20.92
C PRO A 330 -22.86 -19.23 -19.65
N LEU A 331 -21.60 -19.25 -19.21
CA LEU A 331 -21.14 -20.02 -18.04
C LEU A 331 -20.21 -19.21 -17.13
N ALA A 332 -19.20 -18.54 -17.68
CA ALA A 332 -18.31 -17.63 -16.95
C ALA A 332 -19.07 -16.34 -16.56
N PRO A 333 -18.65 -15.60 -15.51
CA PRO A 333 -17.43 -15.80 -14.73
C PRO A 333 -17.57 -16.81 -13.57
N LEU A 334 -18.79 -17.00 -13.06
CA LEU A 334 -19.05 -17.81 -11.86
C LEU A 334 -20.21 -18.79 -12.06
N LYS A 335 -20.13 -19.96 -11.43
CA LYS A 335 -21.19 -20.98 -11.48
C LYS A 335 -21.48 -21.61 -10.11
N LEU A 336 -22.75 -21.66 -9.73
CA LEU A 336 -23.19 -22.44 -8.58
C LEU A 336 -23.23 -23.93 -8.94
N VAL A 337 -22.50 -24.74 -8.18
CA VAL A 337 -22.39 -26.20 -8.29
C VAL A 337 -22.47 -26.84 -6.91
N GLY A 338 -22.71 -28.16 -6.85
CA GLY A 338 -22.93 -28.81 -5.57
C GLY A 338 -23.69 -30.13 -5.63
N SER A 339 -23.39 -31.02 -4.69
CA SER A 339 -24.07 -32.32 -4.56
C SER A 339 -25.53 -32.18 -4.09
N CYS A 340 -25.87 -31.08 -3.41
CA CYS A 340 -27.22 -30.75 -2.94
C CYS A 340 -28.11 -30.13 -4.03
N LEU A 341 -27.56 -29.83 -5.21
CA LEU A 341 -28.26 -29.16 -6.29
C LEU A 341 -28.79 -30.15 -7.33
N SER A 342 -30.04 -29.95 -7.76
CA SER A 342 -30.50 -30.52 -9.03
C SER A 342 -29.89 -29.76 -10.21
N SER A 343 -29.80 -30.39 -11.38
CA SER A 343 -29.23 -29.75 -12.58
C SER A 343 -29.93 -28.44 -12.97
N GLY A 344 -31.22 -28.29 -12.65
CA GLY A 344 -31.98 -27.07 -12.87
C GLY A 344 -31.72 -25.94 -11.87
N GLN A 345 -30.95 -26.18 -10.81
CA GLN A 345 -30.55 -25.20 -9.80
C GLN A 345 -29.10 -24.70 -9.98
N MET A 346 -28.27 -25.40 -10.78
CA MET A 346 -26.87 -25.02 -11.06
C MET A 346 -26.78 -23.85 -12.07
N ILE A 347 -26.95 -22.63 -11.58
CA ILE A 347 -26.86 -21.39 -12.36
C ILE A 347 -25.41 -21.04 -12.69
N GLY A 348 -25.13 -20.67 -13.94
CA GLY A 348 -23.84 -20.13 -14.39
C GLY A 348 -23.96 -18.66 -14.76
N ASN A 349 -22.85 -18.03 -15.13
CA ASN A 349 -22.79 -16.61 -15.50
C ASN A 349 -23.25 -15.67 -14.38
N ILE A 350 -23.02 -16.06 -13.12
CA ILE A 350 -23.47 -15.30 -11.95
C ILE A 350 -22.71 -13.97 -11.88
N ALA A 351 -23.44 -12.89 -11.69
CA ALA A 351 -22.91 -11.54 -11.46
C ALA A 351 -23.38 -10.92 -10.14
N LYS A 352 -24.46 -11.44 -9.54
CA LYS A 352 -25.06 -10.84 -8.36
C LYS A 352 -25.66 -11.87 -7.42
N ILE A 353 -25.49 -11.67 -6.13
CA ILE A 353 -26.11 -12.43 -5.03
C ILE A 353 -26.83 -11.43 -4.13
N VAL A 354 -28.12 -11.65 -3.89
CA VAL A 354 -28.95 -10.81 -3.02
C VAL A 354 -29.49 -11.63 -1.86
N LEU A 355 -29.30 -11.16 -0.64
CA LEU A 355 -29.98 -11.66 0.55
C LEU A 355 -31.21 -10.77 0.76
N ASP A 356 -32.42 -11.34 0.75
CA ASP A 356 -33.67 -10.63 1.06
C ASP A 356 -33.81 -10.44 2.58
N VAL A 357 -32.82 -9.77 3.15
CA VAL A 357 -32.79 -9.33 4.53
C VAL A 357 -33.13 -7.83 4.53
N GLY A 358 -33.80 -7.35 5.57
CA GLY A 358 -33.93 -5.91 5.75
C GLY A 358 -32.53 -5.28 5.79
N THR A 359 -32.36 -4.08 5.22
CA THR A 359 -31.10 -3.34 5.36
C THR A 359 -30.72 -3.31 6.84
N ALA A 360 -29.46 -3.61 7.18
CA ALA A 360 -28.99 -3.35 8.53
C ALA A 360 -29.33 -1.88 8.87
N PRO A 361 -29.67 -1.57 10.13
CA PRO A 361 -29.55 -0.19 10.58
C PRO A 361 -28.17 0.28 10.12
N VAL A 362 -28.10 1.36 9.34
CA VAL A 362 -26.84 1.96 8.92
C VAL A 362 -26.05 2.15 10.22
N GLU A 363 -24.99 1.34 10.41
CA GLU A 363 -24.08 1.61 11.51
C GLU A 363 -23.56 3.01 11.27
N ALA A 364 -23.64 3.84 12.30
CA ALA A 364 -23.15 5.18 12.21
C ALA A 364 -21.66 5.13 11.85
N ASP A 365 -21.27 5.74 10.74
CA ASP A 365 -19.86 5.93 10.40
C ASP A 365 -19.14 6.73 11.49
N LEU A 366 -19.89 7.53 12.27
CA LEU A 366 -19.38 8.23 13.43
C LEU A 366 -20.40 8.31 14.57
N THR A 367 -19.99 7.84 15.76
CA THR A 367 -20.70 8.05 17.03
C THR A 367 -20.02 9.14 17.84
N LEU A 368 -20.76 10.17 18.23
CA LEU A 368 -20.32 11.23 19.14
C LEU A 368 -20.97 11.01 20.52
N ILE A 369 -20.18 11.06 21.59
CA ILE A 369 -20.65 10.91 22.96
C ILE A 369 -20.17 12.10 23.79
N GLY A 370 -21.12 12.83 24.38
CA GLY A 370 -20.87 13.91 25.35
C GLY A 370 -22.05 14.02 26.33
N ASP A 371 -22.68 15.19 26.42
CA ASP A 371 -23.94 15.40 27.15
C ASP A 371 -25.09 14.54 26.58
N GLU A 372 -25.00 14.21 25.30
CA GLU A 372 -25.87 13.28 24.59
C GLU A 372 -25.06 12.39 23.64
N THR A 373 -25.68 11.32 23.15
CA THR A 373 -25.10 10.46 22.12
C THR A 373 -25.74 10.79 20.78
N LYS A 374 -24.92 11.06 19.76
CA LYS A 374 -25.33 11.25 18.38
C LYS A 374 -24.58 10.32 17.45
N THR A 375 -25.22 9.99 16.34
CA THR A 375 -24.71 9.07 15.33
C THR A 375 -24.93 9.70 13.96
N TYR A 376 -23.91 9.64 13.11
CA TYR A 376 -23.95 10.20 11.75
C TYR A 376 -23.45 9.18 10.74
N ALA A 377 -24.10 9.11 9.58
CA ALA A 377 -23.56 8.47 8.40
C ALA A 377 -22.53 9.38 7.69
N LEU A 378 -21.68 8.80 6.84
CA LEU A 378 -20.60 9.50 6.15
C LEU A 378 -21.12 10.64 5.27
N ASP A 379 -22.25 10.45 4.59
CA ASP A 379 -22.87 11.48 3.76
C ASP A 379 -23.39 12.66 4.60
N GLU A 380 -23.88 12.41 5.82
CA GLU A 380 -24.25 13.45 6.78
C GLU A 380 -23.03 14.23 7.28
N ILE A 381 -21.89 13.57 7.48
CA ILE A 381 -20.62 14.21 7.86
C ILE A 381 -20.09 15.09 6.72
N GLN A 382 -20.14 14.61 5.47
CA GLN A 382 -19.63 15.31 4.29
C GLN A 382 -20.36 16.61 3.96
N VAL A 383 -21.59 16.79 4.47
CA VAL A 383 -22.37 18.04 4.30
C VAL A 383 -22.25 18.99 5.50
N MET A 384 -21.51 18.63 6.55
CA MET A 384 -21.21 19.53 7.66
C MET A 384 -20.23 20.64 7.24
N PRO A 385 -20.09 21.73 8.01
CA PRO A 385 -19.09 22.76 7.76
C PRO A 385 -17.67 22.15 7.73
N SER A 386 -17.08 22.12 6.54
CA SER A 386 -15.75 21.55 6.33
C SER A 386 -14.64 22.60 6.40
N TYR A 387 -13.44 22.12 6.64
CA TYR A 387 -12.19 22.88 6.62
C TYR A 387 -11.19 22.10 5.76
N THR A 388 -10.56 22.81 4.83
CA THR A 388 -9.58 22.24 3.90
C THR A 388 -8.25 22.97 4.03
N ALA A 389 -7.19 22.24 4.35
CA ALA A 389 -5.83 22.78 4.42
C ALA A 389 -4.78 21.66 4.35
N GLY A 390 -3.52 22.05 4.16
CA GLY A 390 -2.39 21.13 4.16
C GLY A 390 -2.07 20.62 5.56
N GLY A 391 -1.56 19.38 5.66
CA GLY A 391 -1.04 18.80 6.88
C GLY A 391 -0.30 17.50 6.59
N GLY A 392 0.55 17.05 7.51
CA GLY A 392 1.26 15.78 7.41
C GLY A 392 1.74 15.29 8.76
N PHE A 393 2.41 14.14 8.77
CA PHE A 393 2.92 13.56 10.00
C PHE A 393 4.21 12.78 9.81
N GLU A 394 5.00 12.70 10.87
CA GLU A 394 6.16 11.82 10.94
C GLU A 394 5.76 10.47 11.52
N LYS A 395 6.18 9.38 10.87
CA LYS A 395 6.08 8.03 11.43
C LYS A 395 7.14 7.81 12.51
N SER A 396 6.91 6.85 13.40
CA SER A 396 7.93 6.37 14.36
C SER A 396 9.25 5.91 13.71
N THR A 397 9.25 5.62 12.40
CA THR A 397 10.45 5.31 11.60
C THR A 397 11.24 6.54 11.14
N GLY A 398 10.80 7.76 11.49
CA GLY A 398 11.33 9.03 11.00
C GLY A 398 10.87 9.43 9.58
N ALA A 399 9.95 8.66 8.99
CA ALA A 399 9.48 8.91 7.63
C ALA A 399 8.31 9.91 7.64
N ILE A 400 8.45 11.01 6.90
CA ILE A 400 7.40 12.02 6.74
C ILE A 400 6.36 11.54 5.72
N VAL A 401 5.09 11.68 6.07
CA VAL A 401 3.93 11.43 5.21
C VAL A 401 3.21 12.74 4.94
N GLY A 402 3.00 13.05 3.68
CA GLY A 402 2.49 14.34 3.23
C GLY A 402 3.59 15.42 3.15
N PRO A 403 3.24 16.72 3.23
CA PRO A 403 1.90 17.20 3.49
C PRO A 403 0.95 16.96 2.30
N PHE A 404 -0.28 16.57 2.61
CA PHE A 404 -1.40 16.47 1.67
C PHE A 404 -2.47 17.49 2.05
N ASN A 405 -3.35 17.83 1.11
CA ASN A 405 -4.48 18.70 1.38
C ASN A 405 -5.68 17.89 1.85
N TYR A 406 -6.02 17.97 3.14
CA TYR A 406 -7.15 17.22 3.70
C TYR A 406 -8.39 18.08 3.77
N THR A 407 -9.55 17.52 3.45
CA THR A 407 -10.87 18.11 3.72
C THR A 407 -11.58 17.29 4.78
N GLY A 408 -12.10 17.98 5.80
CA GLY A 408 -12.75 17.34 6.93
C GLY A 408 -13.61 18.28 7.77
N VAL A 409 -14.28 17.74 8.78
CA VAL A 409 -15.06 18.52 9.74
C VAL A 409 -14.18 18.88 10.94
N ASN A 410 -14.22 20.14 11.39
CA ASN A 410 -13.48 20.58 12.57
C ASN A 410 -13.94 19.80 13.82
N ILE A 411 -12.99 19.27 14.58
CA ILE A 411 -13.28 18.44 15.76
C ILE A 411 -14.07 19.21 16.84
N THR A 412 -13.84 20.51 16.98
CA THR A 412 -14.55 21.36 17.95
C THR A 412 -16.01 21.58 17.56
N TYR A 413 -16.29 21.68 16.25
CA TYR A 413 -17.66 21.71 15.75
C TYR A 413 -18.39 20.41 16.08
N LEU A 414 -17.73 19.25 15.90
CA LEU A 414 -18.31 17.95 16.28
C LEU A 414 -18.56 17.86 17.79
N ALA A 415 -17.62 18.34 18.62
CA ALA A 415 -17.80 18.39 20.06
C ALA A 415 -19.01 19.24 20.47
N ASP A 416 -19.20 20.41 19.85
CA ASP A 416 -20.34 21.30 20.12
C ASP A 416 -21.70 20.63 19.85
N LEU A 417 -21.76 19.65 18.94
CA LEU A 417 -22.97 18.87 18.67
C LEU A 417 -23.39 18.00 19.87
N VAL A 418 -22.50 17.72 20.82
CA VAL A 418 -22.76 16.87 21.99
C VAL A 418 -22.40 17.56 23.32
N GLY A 419 -22.50 18.89 23.38
CA GLY A 419 -22.30 19.68 24.62
C GLY A 419 -21.00 20.49 24.67
N GLY A 420 -20.12 20.32 23.69
CA GLY A 420 -18.85 21.03 23.58
C GLY A 420 -17.72 20.37 24.37
N ILE A 421 -16.51 20.90 24.20
CA ILE A 421 -15.32 20.52 24.97
C ILE A 421 -14.77 21.73 25.71
N THR A 422 -14.35 21.56 26.97
CA THR A 422 -13.80 22.62 27.82
C THR A 422 -12.43 22.21 28.38
N PRO A 423 -11.65 23.13 28.99
CA PRO A 423 -10.37 22.78 29.62
C PRO A 423 -10.44 21.72 30.73
N SER A 424 -11.64 21.39 31.23
CA SER A 424 -11.85 20.29 32.18
C SER A 424 -12.18 18.95 31.50
N ASN A 425 -12.06 18.86 30.18
CA ASN A 425 -12.36 17.69 29.39
C ASN A 425 -11.13 17.16 28.65
N SER A 426 -11.26 15.93 28.18
CA SER A 426 -10.40 15.33 27.18
C SER A 426 -11.26 14.74 26.07
N MET A 427 -10.66 14.36 24.96
CA MET A 427 -11.35 13.74 23.84
C MET A 427 -10.72 12.38 23.54
N LYS A 428 -11.48 11.29 23.70
CA LYS A 428 -11.04 9.96 23.26
C LYS A 428 -11.58 9.66 21.88
N ILE A 429 -10.70 9.30 20.96
CA ILE A 429 -11.05 8.89 19.60
C ILE A 429 -10.78 7.41 19.49
N THR A 430 -11.77 6.66 19.02
CA THR A 430 -11.70 5.21 18.83
C THR A 430 -11.90 4.87 17.36
N ALA A 431 -11.05 3.99 16.88
CA ALA A 431 -11.08 3.40 15.56
C ALA A 431 -11.87 2.09 15.56
N SER A 432 -12.36 1.68 14.39
CA SER A 432 -13.11 0.43 14.23
C SER A 432 -12.28 -0.82 14.49
N ASP A 433 -10.95 -0.74 14.42
CA ASP A 433 -10.01 -1.82 14.78
C ASP A 433 -9.72 -1.90 16.29
N GLY A 434 -10.34 -1.03 17.09
CA GLY A 434 -10.17 -0.96 18.54
C GLY A 434 -9.00 -0.09 19.00
N TYR A 435 -8.19 0.46 18.08
CA TYR A 435 -7.20 1.47 18.43
C TYR A 435 -7.90 2.71 19.01
N SER A 436 -7.31 3.31 20.04
CA SER A 436 -7.83 4.57 20.56
C SER A 436 -6.73 5.48 21.08
N MET A 437 -6.98 6.78 21.01
CA MET A 437 -6.07 7.83 21.49
C MET A 437 -6.87 8.86 22.27
N THR A 438 -6.34 9.32 23.40
CA THR A 438 -6.95 10.40 24.17
C THR A 438 -6.17 11.71 23.96
N TYR A 439 -6.86 12.75 23.53
CA TYR A 439 -6.32 14.10 23.34
C TYR A 439 -6.69 14.95 24.55
N THR A 440 -5.74 15.73 25.07
CA THR A 440 -6.06 16.79 26.03
C THR A 440 -6.94 17.84 25.37
N TYR A 441 -7.54 18.74 26.17
CA TYR A 441 -8.29 19.86 25.63
C TYR A 441 -7.42 20.69 24.66
N GLU A 442 -6.19 21.00 25.05
CA GLU A 442 -5.21 21.75 24.28
C GLU A 442 -4.91 21.07 22.94
N GLN A 443 -4.62 19.77 22.96
CA GLN A 443 -4.38 18.99 21.74
C GLN A 443 -5.61 18.96 20.81
N ALA A 444 -6.81 18.80 21.37
CA ALA A 444 -8.05 18.77 20.60
C ALA A 444 -8.37 20.13 19.93
N ILE A 445 -7.97 21.25 20.53
CA ILE A 445 -8.11 22.58 19.92
C ILE A 445 -6.93 22.96 19.01
N GLY A 446 -6.00 22.03 18.76
CA GLY A 446 -4.86 22.22 17.86
C GLY A 446 -3.62 22.84 18.50
N ASP A 447 -3.53 22.89 19.83
CA ASP A 447 -2.31 23.26 20.55
C ASP A 447 -1.45 22.01 20.79
N ILE A 448 -0.70 21.64 19.76
CA ILE A 448 0.17 20.46 19.73
C ILE A 448 1.50 20.80 19.08
N ALA A 449 2.58 20.17 19.54
CA ALA A 449 3.90 20.41 18.99
C ALA A 449 4.03 19.82 17.57
N THR A 450 4.56 20.60 16.62
CA THR A 450 5.03 20.04 15.35
C THR A 450 6.35 19.30 15.55
N TYR A 451 6.69 18.40 14.63
CA TYR A 451 7.98 17.73 14.55
C TYR A 451 9.18 18.69 14.66
N GLU A 452 9.14 19.83 13.95
CA GLU A 452 10.20 20.85 13.95
C GLU A 452 10.19 21.76 15.21
N GLY A 453 9.37 21.46 16.22
CA GLY A 453 9.26 22.23 17.46
C GLY A 453 8.61 23.62 17.32
N THR A 454 8.02 23.93 16.16
CA THR A 454 7.26 25.17 15.95
C THR A 454 5.80 25.03 16.40
N THR A 455 5.27 26.02 17.12
CA THR A 455 3.83 26.12 17.39
C THR A 455 3.20 27.13 16.45
N GLY A 456 2.46 26.62 15.46
CA GLY A 456 1.58 27.42 14.60
C GLY A 456 0.12 27.03 14.86
N PRO A 457 -0.86 27.94 14.68
CA PRO A 457 -2.27 27.60 14.87
C PRO A 457 -2.69 26.55 13.83
N MET A 458 -2.90 25.32 14.29
CA MET A 458 -3.43 24.23 13.47
C MET A 458 -4.85 23.88 13.89
N THR A 459 -5.57 23.21 13.00
CA THR A 459 -6.93 22.75 13.22
C THR A 459 -6.95 21.24 13.15
N MET A 460 -7.48 20.59 14.18
CA MET A 460 -7.76 19.17 14.17
C MET A 460 -9.09 18.92 13.44
N VAL A 461 -9.07 18.08 12.42
CA VAL A 461 -10.26 17.68 11.65
C VAL A 461 -10.44 16.18 11.66
N ILE A 462 -11.69 15.72 11.58
CA ILE A 462 -12.01 14.41 11.00
C ILE A 462 -12.03 14.58 9.48
N ALA A 463 -10.97 14.12 8.82
CA ALA A 463 -10.81 14.16 7.37
C ALA A 463 -11.52 12.97 6.72
N TYR A 464 -12.19 13.25 5.59
CA TYR A 464 -12.83 12.26 4.72
C TYR A 464 -12.32 12.34 3.26
N GLU A 465 -11.55 13.37 2.93
CA GLU A 465 -10.84 13.50 1.65
C GLU A 465 -9.36 13.85 1.84
N GLU A 466 -8.53 13.35 0.94
CA GLU A 466 -7.10 13.64 0.78
C GLU A 466 -6.86 14.02 -0.70
N ASP A 467 -6.27 15.20 -0.93
CA ASP A 467 -6.03 15.79 -2.26
C ASP A 467 -7.27 15.80 -3.18
N GLY A 468 -8.45 16.00 -2.57
CA GLY A 468 -9.74 16.06 -3.26
C GLY A 468 -10.34 14.69 -3.63
N ASN A 469 -9.73 13.59 -3.19
CA ASN A 469 -10.27 12.24 -3.36
C ASN A 469 -10.75 11.68 -2.01
N PRO A 470 -11.80 10.84 -1.98
CA PRO A 470 -12.19 10.12 -0.77
C PRO A 470 -11.02 9.32 -0.20
N ILE A 471 -10.84 9.34 1.12
CA ILE A 471 -9.80 8.56 1.77
C ILE A 471 -10.21 7.08 1.72
N LEU A 472 -9.43 6.26 1.02
CA LEU A 472 -9.69 4.84 0.88
C LEU A 472 -9.38 4.08 2.18
N SER A 473 -9.97 2.90 2.35
CA SER A 473 -9.71 2.02 3.50
C SER A 473 -8.21 1.79 3.69
N ASP A 474 -7.46 1.47 2.64
CA ASP A 474 -6.03 1.16 2.75
C ASP A 474 -5.18 2.37 3.18
N CYS A 475 -5.74 3.57 3.06
CA CYS A 475 -5.16 4.85 3.49
C CYS A 475 -5.65 5.29 4.89
N GLY A 476 -6.48 4.49 5.56
CA GLY A 476 -7.03 4.79 6.89
C GLY A 476 -8.42 5.43 6.89
N GLY A 477 -9.14 5.42 5.76
CA GLY A 477 -10.48 5.96 5.63
C GLY A 477 -11.59 5.02 6.12
N PRO A 478 -12.87 5.42 6.07
CA PRO A 478 -13.37 6.65 5.42
C PRO A 478 -13.14 7.92 6.25
N LEU A 479 -12.83 7.79 7.55
CA LEU A 479 -12.61 8.90 8.48
C LEU A 479 -11.26 8.74 9.20
N ARG A 480 -10.45 9.81 9.22
CA ARG A 480 -9.19 9.86 9.99
C ARG A 480 -8.95 11.21 10.64
N ILE A 481 -8.07 11.27 11.64
CA ILE A 481 -7.58 12.54 12.16
C ILE A 481 -6.52 13.11 11.22
N ALA A 482 -6.64 14.42 10.99
CA ALA A 482 -5.60 15.23 10.39
C ALA A 482 -5.43 16.54 11.18
N PHE A 483 -4.18 16.96 11.38
CA PHE A 483 -3.83 18.28 11.88
C PHE A 483 -3.44 19.14 10.68
N VAL A 484 -4.24 20.17 10.41
CA VAL A 484 -4.14 20.94 9.16
C VAL A 484 -4.01 22.44 9.44
N GLY A 485 -3.30 23.15 8.57
CA GLY A 485 -3.05 24.58 8.73
C GLY A 485 -2.47 25.23 7.48
N SER A 486 -2.38 26.56 7.47
CA SER A 486 -1.84 27.31 6.32
C SER A 486 -0.39 26.94 5.98
N ASP A 487 0.35 26.51 6.99
CA ASP A 487 1.78 26.20 6.89
C ASP A 487 2.03 24.71 6.71
N SER A 488 0.98 23.91 6.49
CA SER A 488 1.05 22.46 6.33
C SER A 488 1.82 21.77 7.47
N PRO A 489 1.33 21.86 8.72
CA PRO A 489 2.06 21.38 9.88
C PRO A 489 2.35 19.88 9.78
N ILE A 490 3.54 19.50 10.27
CA ILE A 490 3.93 18.10 10.44
C ILE A 490 3.93 17.79 11.93
N THR A 491 3.07 16.88 12.39
CA THR A 491 3.02 16.43 13.80
C THR A 491 3.45 14.97 13.92
N ASP A 492 3.50 14.43 15.14
CA ASP A 492 3.72 12.99 15.32
C ASP A 492 2.52 12.18 14.80
N GLY A 493 2.81 11.08 14.10
CA GLY A 493 1.84 10.21 13.47
C GLY A 493 0.94 9.42 14.43
N HIS A 494 1.31 9.25 15.71
CA HIS A 494 0.42 8.58 16.66
C HIS A 494 -0.86 9.39 16.95
N PHE A 495 -0.84 10.71 16.72
CA PHE A 495 -2.03 11.55 16.79
C PHE A 495 -2.93 11.44 15.54
N TRP A 496 -2.55 10.69 14.51
CA TRP A 496 -3.30 10.60 13.26
C TRP A 496 -4.12 9.31 13.16
N CYS A 497 -5.04 9.11 14.12
CA CYS A 497 -5.96 7.97 14.18
C CYS A 497 -6.66 7.72 12.84
N LYS A 498 -6.77 6.46 12.44
CA LYS A 498 -7.44 6.00 11.20
C LYS A 498 -8.73 5.28 11.55
N TYR A 499 -9.59 5.01 10.57
CA TYR A 499 -10.79 4.18 10.72
C TYR A 499 -11.73 4.66 11.84
N ILE A 500 -11.83 5.98 12.02
CA ILE A 500 -12.52 6.55 13.17
C ILE A 500 -14.01 6.25 13.06
N ASN A 501 -14.57 5.66 14.11
CA ASN A 501 -16.01 5.44 14.23
C ASN A 501 -16.62 6.03 15.50
N LYS A 502 -15.80 6.52 16.45
CA LYS A 502 -16.30 7.05 17.71
C LYS A 502 -15.42 8.16 18.30
N ILE A 503 -16.07 9.24 18.75
CA ILE A 503 -15.47 10.32 19.56
C ILE A 503 -16.23 10.44 20.88
N GLU A 504 -15.49 10.50 21.98
CA GLU A 504 -16.04 10.63 23.33
C GLU A 504 -15.43 11.85 24.04
N ILE A 505 -16.28 12.74 24.56
CA ILE A 505 -15.87 13.82 25.46
C ILE A 505 -15.84 13.26 26.88
N LEU A 506 -14.63 13.18 27.45
CA LEU A 506 -14.39 12.60 28.76
C LEU A 506 -14.02 13.69 29.77
N GLY A 507 -13.81 13.29 31.04
CA GLY A 507 -13.17 14.16 32.03
C GLY A 507 -11.74 14.51 31.62
N GLY A 508 -11.23 15.64 32.12
CA GLY A 508 -9.87 16.09 31.84
C GLY A 508 -8.83 15.05 32.19
N VAL A 509 -7.88 14.86 31.30
CA VAL A 509 -6.66 14.09 31.56
C VAL A 509 -5.48 15.05 31.53
N ASP A 510 -4.60 14.91 32.52
CA ASP A 510 -3.34 15.63 32.52
C ASP A 510 -2.35 14.89 31.63
N ASP A 511 -1.47 15.65 30.98
CA ASP A 511 -0.32 15.08 30.33
C ASP A 511 0.74 14.69 31.37
N TRP A 512 1.49 13.62 31.10
CA TRP A 512 2.47 13.08 32.04
C TRP A 512 3.56 12.34 31.27
N ASN A 513 4.72 12.22 31.93
CA ASN A 513 5.86 11.49 31.40
C ASN A 513 6.16 10.28 32.27
N LEU A 514 6.58 9.19 31.64
CA LEU A 514 7.14 8.03 32.32
C LEU A 514 8.66 8.03 32.11
N THR A 515 9.45 8.14 33.18
CA THR A 515 10.90 8.03 33.05
C THR A 515 11.29 6.55 32.99
N LEU A 516 11.93 6.12 31.89
CA LEU A 516 12.57 4.82 31.77
C LEU A 516 14.08 5.01 31.89
N THR A 517 14.72 4.31 32.83
CA THR A 517 16.17 4.45 33.08
C THR A 517 16.85 3.10 33.13
N GLY A 518 17.88 2.92 32.29
CA GLY A 518 18.72 1.74 32.24
C GLY A 518 20.04 2.04 31.53
N ALA A 519 20.36 1.26 30.50
CA ALA A 519 21.50 1.53 29.61
C ALA A 519 21.35 2.85 28.85
N ILE A 520 20.11 3.20 28.50
CA ILE A 520 19.71 4.53 28.01
C ILE A 520 18.63 5.14 28.91
N GLN A 521 18.36 6.43 28.72
CA GLN A 521 17.25 7.11 29.36
C GLN A 521 16.24 7.55 28.30
N GLU A 522 15.00 7.12 28.47
CA GLU A 522 13.86 7.50 27.64
C GLU A 522 12.78 8.11 28.50
N ILE A 523 12.08 9.12 27.98
CA ILE A 523 11.04 9.85 28.70
C ILE A 523 9.79 9.95 27.81
N PRO A 524 9.13 8.81 27.50
CA PRO A 524 7.89 8.83 26.75
C PRO A 524 6.80 9.62 27.49
N ASP A 525 6.09 10.44 26.72
CA ASP A 525 4.88 11.11 27.17
C ASP A 525 3.67 10.16 27.19
N ARG A 526 2.54 10.65 27.69
CA ARG A 526 1.29 9.89 27.79
C ARG A 526 0.85 9.34 26.43
N SER A 527 0.87 10.18 25.40
CA SER A 527 0.41 9.81 24.06
C SER A 527 1.30 8.75 23.40
N THR A 528 2.60 8.78 23.66
CA THR A 528 3.54 7.73 23.26
C THR A 528 3.20 6.40 23.93
N ILE A 529 2.92 6.41 25.23
CA ILE A 529 2.50 5.19 25.95
C ILE A 529 1.16 4.67 25.44
N GLU A 530 0.15 5.53 25.26
CA GLU A 530 -1.15 5.14 24.72
C GLU A 530 -1.03 4.54 23.30
N SER A 531 -0.16 5.10 22.47
CA SER A 531 0.15 4.56 21.15
C SER A 531 0.75 3.16 21.23
N CYS A 532 1.72 2.93 22.13
CA CYS A 532 2.30 1.62 22.35
C CYS A 532 1.27 0.60 22.86
N VAL A 533 0.34 1.02 23.72
CA VAL A 533 -0.77 0.17 24.18
C VAL A 533 -1.62 -0.28 23.00
N GLY A 534 -1.85 0.56 21.98
CA GLY A 534 -2.61 0.20 20.79
C GLY A 534 -2.11 -1.08 20.09
N CYS A 535 -0.79 -1.31 20.04
CA CYS A 535 -0.20 -2.49 19.38
C CYS A 535 0.13 -3.65 20.34
N HIS A 536 0.22 -3.38 21.64
CA HIS A 536 0.74 -4.32 22.64
C HIS A 536 -0.18 -4.51 23.85
N ARG A 537 -1.47 -4.17 23.71
CA ARG A 537 -2.45 -4.21 24.80
C ARG A 537 -2.54 -5.60 25.42
N THR A 538 -2.47 -5.63 26.74
CA THR A 538 -2.88 -6.79 27.55
C THR A 538 -3.89 -6.32 28.61
N SER A 539 -4.63 -7.27 29.18
CA SER A 539 -5.62 -6.97 30.22
C SER A 539 -5.70 -8.07 31.27
N TRP A 540 -6.09 -7.68 32.47
CA TRP A 540 -6.31 -8.58 33.60
C TRP A 540 -7.56 -8.16 34.38
N THR A 541 -8.47 -9.10 34.63
CA THR A 541 -9.63 -8.88 35.48
C THR A 541 -9.34 -9.31 36.92
N ASP A 542 -9.49 -8.40 37.86
CA ASP A 542 -9.24 -8.68 39.27
C ASP A 542 -10.40 -9.41 39.97
N GLY A 543 -10.18 -9.79 41.23
CA GLY A 543 -11.19 -10.50 42.04
C GLY A 543 -12.45 -9.68 42.36
N SER A 544 -12.49 -8.40 42.01
CA SER A 544 -13.65 -7.51 42.14
C SER A 544 -14.36 -7.27 40.80
N SER A 545 -14.00 -8.02 39.76
CA SER A 545 -14.51 -7.85 38.39
C SER A 545 -14.17 -6.50 37.77
N GLN A 546 -13.03 -5.91 38.17
CA GLN A 546 -12.49 -4.73 37.50
C GLN A 546 -11.45 -5.18 36.47
N GLU A 547 -11.60 -4.73 35.24
CA GLU A 547 -10.65 -4.97 34.16
C GLU A 547 -9.58 -3.88 34.14
N TRP A 548 -8.33 -4.28 34.25
CA TRP A 548 -7.17 -3.41 34.14
C TRP A 548 -6.49 -3.68 32.80
N SER A 549 -6.13 -2.63 32.07
CA SER A 549 -5.51 -2.76 30.75
C SER A 549 -4.40 -1.74 30.52
N GLY A 550 -3.39 -2.16 29.76
CA GLY A 550 -2.25 -1.35 29.39
C GLY A 550 -1.16 -2.17 28.72
N ILE A 551 0.10 -1.84 29.00
CA ILE A 551 1.26 -2.45 28.34
C ILE A 551 1.97 -3.45 29.28
N PRO A 552 2.41 -4.62 28.77
CA PRO A 552 3.29 -5.51 29.52
C PRO A 552 4.56 -4.79 30.00
N LEU A 553 4.91 -4.95 31.29
CA LEU A 553 6.06 -4.29 31.91
C LEU A 553 7.38 -4.60 31.18
N TRP A 554 7.53 -5.81 30.66
CA TRP A 554 8.76 -6.25 30.00
C TRP A 554 9.04 -5.50 28.70
N LEU A 555 8.00 -5.05 27.98
CA LEU A 555 8.20 -4.23 26.77
C LEU A 555 8.81 -2.87 27.11
N LEU A 556 8.38 -2.26 28.22
CA LEU A 556 8.95 -0.98 28.69
C LEU A 556 10.37 -1.14 29.24
N VAL A 557 10.65 -2.25 29.91
CA VAL A 557 12.02 -2.56 30.34
C VAL A 557 12.93 -2.77 29.13
N GLY A 558 12.43 -3.45 28.08
CA GLY A 558 13.15 -3.67 26.83
C GLY A 558 13.51 -2.40 26.05
N VAL A 559 12.89 -1.25 26.38
CA VAL A 559 13.29 0.05 25.80
C VAL A 559 14.65 0.50 26.34
N VAL A 560 15.02 0.10 27.56
CA VAL A 560 16.20 0.62 28.27
C VAL A 560 17.17 -0.46 28.75
N ASP A 561 16.96 -1.73 28.38
CA ASP A 561 17.78 -2.85 28.84
C ASP A 561 19.07 -3.09 28.03
N ASP A 562 19.25 -2.37 26.93
CA ASP A 562 20.54 -2.24 26.24
C ASP A 562 20.66 -0.89 25.48
N SER A 563 21.78 -0.71 24.78
CA SER A 563 22.12 0.48 23.99
C SER A 563 21.75 0.35 22.51
N MET A 564 20.99 -0.69 22.10
CA MET A 564 20.71 -0.95 20.68
C MET A 564 19.85 0.17 20.06
N ASN A 565 20.20 0.50 18.81
CA ASN A 565 19.73 1.65 18.03
C ASN A 565 18.19 1.76 17.91
N GLU A 566 17.70 2.98 17.67
CA GLU A 566 16.28 3.42 17.57
C GLU A 566 15.35 2.55 16.69
N THR A 567 15.89 1.69 15.83
CA THR A 567 15.14 0.76 14.98
C THR A 567 14.66 -0.52 15.68
N ALA A 568 15.06 -0.75 16.94
CA ALA A 568 14.78 -1.97 17.70
C ALA A 568 13.96 -1.74 19.00
N LYS A 569 13.13 -0.69 19.06
CA LYS A 569 12.41 -0.20 20.28
C LYS A 569 11.43 -1.19 20.99
N HIS A 570 11.44 -2.48 20.66
CA HIS A 570 10.65 -3.54 21.30
C HIS A 570 11.45 -4.84 21.56
N TYR A 571 12.77 -4.81 21.46
CA TYR A 571 13.62 -5.99 21.71
C TYR A 571 14.03 -6.03 23.18
N PHE A 572 13.35 -6.87 23.96
CA PHE A 572 13.79 -7.22 25.30
C PHE A 572 15.00 -8.15 25.25
N ASN A 573 16.05 -7.83 25.99
CA ASN A 573 17.29 -8.57 26.03
C ASN A 573 17.17 -9.79 26.96
N ASP A 574 16.59 -10.87 26.44
CA ASP A 574 16.33 -12.11 27.17
C ASP A 574 17.61 -12.68 27.81
N THR A 575 18.77 -12.51 27.17
CA THR A 575 20.04 -13.03 27.72
C THR A 575 20.49 -12.28 28.96
N VAL A 576 20.41 -10.94 28.96
CA VAL A 576 20.76 -10.15 30.14
C VAL A 576 19.72 -10.37 31.25
N ALA A 577 18.44 -10.52 30.87
CA ALA A 577 17.38 -10.80 31.82
C ALA A 577 17.49 -12.16 32.50
N GLU A 578 18.00 -13.19 31.82
CA GLU A 578 18.26 -14.54 32.38
C GLU A 578 19.34 -14.52 33.48
N ILE A 579 20.34 -13.63 33.37
CA ILE A 579 21.37 -13.44 34.41
C ILE A 579 20.77 -12.91 35.71
N GLY A 580 19.69 -12.14 35.60
CA GLY A 580 18.98 -11.57 36.74
C GLY A 580 19.45 -10.15 37.08
N TYR A 581 18.53 -9.19 36.99
CA TYR A 581 18.71 -7.82 37.48
C TYR A 581 17.44 -7.30 38.15
N ASN A 582 17.54 -6.16 38.83
CA ASN A 582 16.44 -5.57 39.57
C ASN A 582 15.66 -4.59 38.70
N VAL A 583 14.41 -4.90 38.37
CA VAL A 583 13.45 -3.96 37.76
C VAL A 583 12.72 -3.24 38.88
N THR A 584 12.94 -1.93 39.03
CA THR A 584 12.26 -1.13 40.04
C THR A 584 11.19 -0.27 39.41
N VAL A 585 9.95 -0.44 39.87
CA VAL A 585 8.78 0.36 39.50
C VAL A 585 8.49 1.33 40.64
N ALA A 586 8.54 2.64 40.36
CA ALA A 586 8.46 3.68 41.36
C ALA A 586 7.33 4.69 41.06
N ALA A 587 6.58 5.01 42.12
CA ALA A 587 5.56 6.04 42.11
C ALA A 587 6.14 7.42 42.41
N GLY A 588 5.45 8.47 41.95
CA GLY A 588 5.85 9.86 42.18
C GLY A 588 5.89 10.29 43.65
N ASP A 589 5.22 9.55 44.55
CA ASP A 589 5.23 9.79 46.00
C ASP A 589 6.42 9.13 46.73
N GLY A 590 7.28 8.42 45.99
CA GLY A 590 8.46 7.71 46.48
C GLY A 590 8.21 6.24 46.84
N TYR A 591 6.96 5.75 46.82
CA TYR A 591 6.68 4.33 46.96
C TYR A 591 7.26 3.54 45.78
N ASN A 592 7.87 2.39 46.03
CA ASN A 592 8.45 1.58 44.96
C ASN A 592 8.48 0.09 45.31
N LYS A 593 8.56 -0.71 44.25
CA LYS A 593 8.74 -2.16 44.31
C LYS A 593 9.77 -2.61 43.30
N THR A 594 10.52 -3.63 43.69
CA THR A 594 11.59 -4.21 42.87
C THR A 594 11.26 -5.66 42.58
N PHE A 595 11.34 -6.01 41.31
CA PHE A 595 11.13 -7.35 40.77
C PHE A 595 12.43 -7.85 40.17
N ASN A 596 12.68 -9.15 40.22
CA ASN A 596 13.78 -9.72 39.47
C ASN A 596 13.40 -9.82 37.99
N SER A 597 14.32 -9.50 37.08
CA SER A 597 14.11 -9.57 35.63
C SER A 597 13.56 -10.93 35.19
N THR A 598 13.94 -12.04 35.83
CA THR A 598 13.43 -13.38 35.51
C THR A 598 11.92 -13.56 35.69
N ILE A 599 11.26 -12.73 36.50
CA ILE A 599 9.78 -12.71 36.65
C ILE A 599 9.14 -11.78 35.62
N VAL A 600 9.88 -10.76 35.18
CA VAL A 600 9.42 -9.77 34.20
C VAL A 600 9.53 -10.33 32.79
N THR A 601 10.59 -11.07 32.47
CA THR A 601 10.89 -11.62 31.14
C THR A 601 9.67 -12.25 30.48
N ARG A 602 9.23 -11.65 29.37
CA ARG A 602 8.11 -12.13 28.53
C ARG A 602 6.83 -12.41 29.31
N ASN A 603 6.61 -11.68 30.40
CA ASN A 603 5.45 -11.85 31.25
C ASN A 603 4.36 -10.82 30.92
N ASP A 604 3.40 -11.23 30.09
CA ASP A 604 2.26 -10.41 29.68
C ASP A 604 1.21 -10.20 30.79
N GLU A 605 1.40 -10.83 31.96
CA GLU A 605 0.53 -10.69 33.12
C GLU A 605 1.00 -9.61 34.11
N LEU A 606 2.25 -9.12 34.03
CA LEU A 606 2.68 -7.90 34.71
C LEU A 606 2.37 -6.69 33.83
N ILE A 607 1.27 -6.02 34.12
CA ILE A 607 0.71 -4.97 33.27
C ILE A 607 0.94 -3.62 33.92
N LEU A 608 1.55 -2.69 33.19
CA LEU A 608 1.49 -1.27 33.54
C LEU A 608 0.21 -0.69 32.92
N ALA A 609 -0.86 -0.69 33.73
CA ALA A 609 -2.17 -0.26 33.31
C ALA A 609 -2.27 1.26 33.22
N ASN A 610 -2.86 1.75 32.13
CA ASN A 610 -3.29 3.13 31.92
C ASN A 610 -4.82 3.26 31.91
N GLU A 611 -5.55 2.14 31.89
CA GLU A 611 -7.01 2.10 31.92
C GLU A 611 -7.56 1.14 32.98
N LEU A 612 -8.72 1.51 33.51
CA LEU A 612 -9.58 0.71 34.39
C LEU A 612 -10.99 0.68 33.77
N ASN A 613 -11.48 -0.52 33.44
CA ASN A 613 -12.75 -0.75 32.75
C ASN A 613 -12.91 0.11 31.48
N GLY A 614 -11.84 0.22 30.68
CA GLY A 614 -11.81 1.00 29.43
C GLY A 614 -11.77 2.53 29.60
N THR A 615 -11.63 3.02 30.83
CA THR A 615 -11.52 4.46 31.15
C THR A 615 -10.16 4.79 31.75
N ALA A 616 -9.65 6.00 31.51
CA ALA A 616 -8.40 6.48 32.09
C ALA A 616 -8.41 6.35 33.63
N LEU A 617 -7.24 6.10 34.21
CA LEU A 617 -7.11 5.93 35.65
C LEU A 617 -7.55 7.18 36.42
N THR A 618 -8.34 6.98 37.47
CA THR A 618 -8.68 8.05 38.43
C THR A 618 -7.44 8.57 39.15
N GLN A 619 -7.54 9.76 39.77
CA GLN A 619 -6.45 10.39 40.52
C GLN A 619 -5.79 9.49 41.59
N GLU A 620 -6.51 8.48 42.12
CA GLU A 620 -5.93 7.51 43.07
C GLU A 620 -4.82 6.65 42.46
N TYR A 621 -4.91 6.34 41.16
CA TYR A 621 -4.00 5.43 40.45
C TYR A 621 -3.21 6.10 39.32
N SER A 622 -3.65 7.28 38.89
CA SER A 622 -3.04 8.08 37.81
C SER A 622 -1.57 8.44 38.13
N PRO A 623 -0.68 8.46 37.12
CA PRO A 623 -0.98 8.24 35.69
C PRO A 623 -1.04 6.76 35.28
N LEU A 624 -0.33 5.89 36.00
CA LEU A 624 -0.13 4.48 35.64
C LEU A 624 -0.15 3.60 36.90
N LYS A 625 -0.64 2.36 36.77
CA LYS A 625 -0.65 1.38 37.85
C LYS A 625 -0.11 0.02 37.40
N LEU A 626 0.88 -0.50 38.12
CA LEU A 626 1.32 -1.88 37.96
C LEU A 626 0.28 -2.83 38.57
N VAL A 627 -0.15 -3.82 37.79
CA VAL A 627 -1.14 -4.83 38.18
C VAL A 627 -0.76 -6.20 37.61
N GLY A 628 -1.38 -7.27 38.14
CA GLY A 628 -1.18 -8.63 37.67
C GLY A 628 -1.73 -9.68 38.64
N PRO A 629 -2.10 -10.88 38.16
CA PRO A 629 -2.71 -11.95 38.95
C PRO A 629 -1.80 -12.46 40.07
N ASP A 630 -0.49 -12.49 39.83
CA ASP A 630 0.51 -13.03 40.77
C ASP A 630 1.12 -11.97 41.71
N LEU A 631 0.67 -10.71 41.61
CA LEU A 631 1.14 -9.64 42.48
C LEU A 631 0.33 -9.60 43.79
N ALA A 632 1.02 -9.46 44.92
CA ALA A 632 0.37 -9.06 46.15
C ALA A 632 -0.18 -7.63 46.01
N LYS A 633 -1.23 -7.27 46.77
CA LYS A 633 -1.78 -5.90 46.75
C LYS A 633 -0.75 -4.81 47.06
N SER A 634 0.26 -5.11 47.88
CA SER A 634 1.35 -4.18 48.16
C SER A 634 2.33 -4.05 46.97
N GLU A 635 2.35 -4.99 46.05
CA GLU A 635 3.22 -4.96 44.86
C GLU A 635 2.60 -4.18 43.69
N MET A 636 1.29 -3.93 43.73
CA MET A 636 0.55 -3.18 42.71
C MET A 636 0.71 -1.65 42.86
N VAL A 637 1.90 -1.16 42.49
CA VAL A 637 2.30 0.25 42.55
C VAL A 637 1.35 1.11 41.71
N GLY A 638 0.64 2.07 42.33
CA GLY A 638 -0.12 3.10 41.61
C GLY A 638 0.64 4.42 41.55
N GLY A 639 0.29 5.29 40.61
CA GLY A 639 0.98 6.56 40.41
C GLY A 639 2.41 6.41 39.91
N VAL A 640 2.66 5.36 39.10
CA VAL A 640 3.99 5.05 38.56
C VAL A 640 4.47 6.21 37.70
N ALA A 641 5.67 6.72 38.01
CA ALA A 641 6.32 7.82 37.31
C ALA A 641 7.72 7.43 36.78
N GLU A 642 8.30 6.33 37.28
CA GLU A 642 9.61 5.86 36.87
C GLU A 642 9.67 4.33 36.85
N ILE A 643 10.28 3.78 35.80
CA ILE A 643 10.80 2.41 35.78
C ILE A 643 12.31 2.50 35.62
N ARG A 644 13.04 1.90 36.55
CA ARG A 644 14.50 1.88 36.50
C ARG A 644 15.06 0.48 36.67
N ILE A 645 16.02 0.15 35.84
CA ILE A 645 16.89 -1.01 35.97
C ILE A 645 18.30 -0.51 36.30
N PRO A 646 19.16 -1.32 36.96
CA PRO A 646 20.56 -0.95 37.13
C PRO A 646 21.22 -0.81 35.76
N GLU A 647 22.31 -0.06 35.69
CA GLU A 647 23.21 -0.11 34.53
C GLU A 647 23.65 -1.56 34.31
N LEU A 648 23.22 -2.13 33.18
CA LEU A 648 23.38 -3.55 32.91
C LEU A 648 24.77 -3.80 32.35
N ILE A 649 25.66 -4.24 33.24
CA ILE A 649 26.99 -4.70 32.85
C ILE A 649 26.84 -6.04 32.13
N VAL A 650 27.01 -6.04 30.80
CA VAL A 650 27.04 -7.27 30.01
C VAL A 650 28.34 -8.00 30.33
N ARG A 651 28.27 -9.15 31.03
CA ARG A 651 29.47 -9.96 31.28
C ARG A 651 30.16 -10.29 29.96
N GLY A 652 31.44 -9.96 29.88
CA GLY A 652 32.28 -10.13 28.71
C GLY A 652 32.36 -8.91 27.81
N ASP A 653 31.49 -7.91 27.98
CA ASP A 653 31.59 -6.62 27.29
C ASP A 653 32.70 -5.79 27.95
N ALA A 654 33.90 -5.92 27.41
CA ALA A 654 35.10 -5.34 27.97
C ALA A 654 35.31 -3.89 27.53
N ASN A 655 34.55 -3.40 26.54
CA ASN A 655 34.60 -2.02 26.07
C ASN A 655 33.44 -1.15 26.59
N HIS A 656 32.42 -1.78 27.20
CA HIS A 656 31.21 -1.15 27.74
C HIS A 656 30.34 -0.45 26.67
N ASP A 657 30.29 -0.99 25.46
CA ASP A 657 29.44 -0.49 24.37
C ASP A 657 28.04 -1.13 24.35
N GLY A 658 27.80 -2.09 25.25
CA GLY A 658 26.55 -2.84 25.40
C GLY A 658 26.45 -4.06 24.49
N ILE A 659 27.45 -4.32 23.63
CA ILE A 659 27.44 -5.36 22.62
C ILE A 659 28.62 -6.31 22.83
N LEU A 660 28.34 -7.60 23.03
CA LEU A 660 29.41 -8.59 23.05
C LEU A 660 29.93 -8.83 21.62
N THR A 661 31.15 -8.39 21.33
CA THR A 661 31.79 -8.53 20.02
C THR A 661 33.20 -9.15 20.12
N THR A 662 33.85 -9.31 18.97
CA THR A 662 35.27 -9.70 18.95
C THR A 662 36.20 -8.62 19.52
N VAL A 663 35.77 -7.36 19.59
CA VAL A 663 36.53 -6.26 20.22
C VAL A 663 36.71 -6.55 21.71
N ASP A 664 35.68 -7.10 22.35
CA ASP A 664 35.68 -7.41 23.78
C ASP A 664 36.57 -8.59 24.11
N ALA A 665 36.57 -9.62 23.24
CA ALA A 665 37.53 -10.71 23.34
C ALA A 665 38.99 -10.22 23.20
N VAL A 666 39.24 -9.23 22.34
CA VAL A 666 40.57 -8.62 22.18
C VAL A 666 40.95 -7.81 23.42
N LEU A 667 40.02 -7.07 24.02
CA LEU A 667 40.27 -6.34 25.27
C LEU A 667 40.53 -7.28 26.45
N ALA A 668 39.76 -8.36 26.58
CA ALA A 668 40.01 -9.42 27.56
C ALA A 668 41.40 -10.05 27.39
N LEU A 669 41.85 -10.30 26.15
CA LEU A 669 43.24 -10.73 25.88
C LEU A 669 44.27 -9.69 26.32
N ARG A 670 44.01 -8.40 26.08
CA ARG A 670 44.90 -7.31 26.49
C ARG A 670 44.97 -7.19 28.02
N MET A 671 43.87 -7.43 28.73
CA MET A 671 43.82 -7.52 30.20
C MET A 671 44.64 -8.71 30.70
N ALA A 672 44.48 -9.88 30.07
CA ALA A 672 45.20 -11.10 30.43
C ALA A 672 46.73 -10.97 30.28
N VAL A 673 47.21 -10.16 29.33
CA VAL A 673 48.65 -9.87 29.17
C VAL A 673 49.10 -8.59 29.89
N GLY A 674 48.22 -7.95 30.68
CA GLY A 674 48.52 -6.74 31.46
C GLY A 674 48.82 -5.50 30.62
N SER A 675 48.35 -5.45 29.37
CA SER A 675 48.54 -4.32 28.45
C SER A 675 47.48 -3.23 28.59
N VAL A 676 46.39 -3.52 29.31
CA VAL A 676 45.36 -2.57 29.75
C VAL A 676 44.95 -2.93 31.19
N GLU A 677 44.32 -2.00 31.91
CA GLU A 677 43.81 -2.25 33.26
C GLU A 677 42.78 -3.38 33.26
N THR A 678 42.84 -4.25 34.27
CA THR A 678 41.93 -5.40 34.39
C THR A 678 40.55 -4.92 34.81
N ASP A 679 39.55 -5.24 33.99
CA ASP A 679 38.15 -5.09 34.33
C ASP A 679 37.50 -6.47 34.48
N LEU A 680 36.94 -6.74 35.67
CA LEU A 680 36.34 -8.03 35.97
C LEU A 680 35.01 -8.26 35.24
N VAL A 681 34.49 -7.28 34.49
CA VAL A 681 33.42 -7.54 33.52
C VAL A 681 33.82 -8.62 32.51
N ALA A 682 35.11 -8.69 32.16
CA ALA A 682 35.67 -9.67 31.24
C ALA A 682 35.97 -11.03 31.89
N ASP A 683 35.75 -11.22 33.20
CA ASP A 683 35.88 -12.51 33.88
C ASP A 683 34.64 -13.37 33.63
N MET A 684 34.66 -14.09 32.51
CA MET A 684 33.55 -14.91 32.06
C MET A 684 33.42 -16.22 32.82
N ASN A 685 34.51 -16.74 33.39
CA ASN A 685 34.51 -18.00 34.11
C ASN A 685 34.28 -17.85 35.64
N GLY A 686 34.38 -16.62 36.16
CA GLY A 686 34.09 -16.26 37.54
C GLY A 686 35.18 -16.66 38.55
N ASP A 687 36.42 -16.90 38.10
CA ASP A 687 37.54 -17.28 38.97
C ASP A 687 38.27 -16.08 39.61
N GLY A 688 37.82 -14.85 39.31
CA GLY A 688 38.37 -13.61 39.83
C GLY A 688 39.58 -13.09 39.05
N GLN A 689 39.91 -13.68 37.88
CA GLN A 689 40.99 -13.25 37.00
C GLN A 689 40.54 -13.20 35.55
N VAL A 690 40.95 -12.17 34.81
CA VAL A 690 40.74 -12.10 33.36
C VAL A 690 41.92 -12.78 32.66
N THR A 691 41.65 -13.91 32.02
CA THR A 691 42.65 -14.74 31.33
C THR A 691 42.29 -14.93 29.85
N SER A 692 43.16 -15.62 29.09
CA SER A 692 42.82 -15.99 27.72
C SER A 692 41.65 -16.99 27.63
N VAL A 693 41.28 -17.64 28.74
CA VAL A 693 40.08 -18.50 28.81
C VAL A 693 38.83 -17.64 28.70
N ASP A 694 38.81 -16.48 29.35
CA ASP A 694 37.63 -15.61 29.34
C ASP A 694 37.42 -14.96 27.97
N ALA A 695 38.51 -14.54 27.32
CA ALA A 695 38.47 -14.11 25.93
C ALA A 695 37.94 -15.17 24.97
N LEU A 696 38.27 -16.45 25.21
CA LEU A 696 37.74 -17.57 24.43
C LEU A 696 36.23 -17.75 24.67
N VAL A 697 35.77 -17.62 25.91
CA VAL A 697 34.34 -17.70 26.25
C VAL A 697 33.57 -16.55 25.59
N ILE A 698 34.11 -15.31 25.60
CA ILE A 698 33.55 -14.18 24.86
C ILE A 698 33.41 -14.53 23.37
N LEU A 699 34.50 -15.01 22.74
CA LEU A 699 34.51 -15.34 21.31
C LEU A 699 33.52 -16.45 20.95
N GLN A 700 33.36 -17.46 21.81
CA GLN A 700 32.39 -18.54 21.64
C GLN A 700 30.95 -18.02 21.74
N THR A 701 30.67 -17.15 22.72
CA THR A 701 29.36 -16.52 22.88
C THR A 701 29.01 -15.64 21.68
N VAL A 702 29.98 -14.88 21.14
CA VAL A 702 29.81 -14.11 19.90
C VAL A 702 29.47 -15.02 18.72
N TYR A 703 30.21 -16.12 18.56
CA TYR A 703 30.03 -17.05 17.44
C TYR A 703 28.67 -17.75 17.47
N MET A 704 28.20 -18.18 18.65
CA MET A 704 26.89 -18.83 18.83
C MET A 704 25.71 -17.88 18.58
N ARG A 705 25.89 -16.56 18.72
CA ARG A 705 24.85 -15.57 18.43
C ARG A 705 24.74 -15.20 16.95
N SER A 706 25.78 -15.50 16.15
CA SER A 706 25.83 -15.23 14.71
C SER A 706 25.42 -16.41 13.82
N SER A 707 24.97 -17.51 14.43
CA SER A 707 24.52 -18.76 13.79
C SER A 707 23.09 -19.07 14.19
#